data_AF-A0A916M4C8-F1
#
_entry.id   AF-A0A916M4C8-F1
#
_cell.length_a   1.000
_cell.length_b   1.000
_cell.length_c   1.000
_cell.angle_alpha   90.00
_cell.angle_beta   90.00
_cell.angle_gamma   90.00
#
_symmetry.space_group_name_H-M   'P 1'
#
loop_
_entity.id
_entity.type
_entity.pdbx_description
1 polymer ?
#
loop_
_entity_poly.entity_id
_entity_poly.type
_entity_poly.pdbx_seq_one_letter_code
_entity_poly.pdbx_strand_id
1 'polypeptide(L)'
;MADNPLIGQKLGQYQIVSLIGRGGMASVFRAQQLNIERDVAIKVIRGDLVGQQNFIERFEREAKLIAPLRHPHILKLFDYGQQGDMVYLVMEYMTGGTLADLIQRGSVPLSLIQRMINQLCSALEYAHERNIVHRDLKPQNVLLDEQQNATLSDFGIARMLADNLRLTQTGTTMGTPFYMAPEQWQEGRVDQRVDIYALGVILYEMLTGDPPFMGETTHGVMYKHLMELPPPIESRNNKLPPSINAVIQQALAKDPALRYEHVAYLAEDFNKALSGMAELGTTYSLPSSRPIKRGEDPAPLTNAQPVVPNPTMGSRATRSVPPQQERSAGDSGSIPLAALYQNQNEQGETRTSARSRRNSQMSRSTLLVGGIGALALIVLLALIFASGGRVEQPSQTPGAGGEGTEIAATGTPTVTGTAVALITDPKVPAGLGIERLDSRSVVQVGVPAGCFTMGSDSAVDSSANASEQPDHEVCLVSSYWLDRTEVTNAAYKAFMDSGGYTNRELWSEAGWAWLQKSGVTGPEDRSGLTAPDQPRLGVNWYEAEAYARWRGARLPTEAEWEYAARGPMGYIYAWGNAYQNGQAHINEITRGGKSPTSSAPVGSFLLKDKSWVGALDLTGNVCEWTADWYDPEYYAKSERDNPLGPETGDRKTIRGGSWVSSPTTSRAAFRAGHAPDTRPLNCGFRVVSESAQPVVNNAPLKFTLLHTNDTQSNHMPQNDGTGGDARMATVINRVRGEVQNSLLVDVGGRLSGTLFHRVFAGQNNVQIMTALGYQAMGIGNREFDNGDALLAQFIDSVKFPLISANIDASKSQVLAGKITPYLIIRVGGQPVGITGVTIADTPRLSSPSANVAFDSNYANQINRQVIAMRALGVNKIIVLANIGYEQSVNLAAELSGVAVIVAGRDNILLSNIDPNAVGKYPNQVLDKDGKPILVVIAGGTDARYIGRLNMEFAADGSLLKWDGDTILLDQSIPADKDIESLINGMNEQVELERNRIIRDNNNAEITVESEIPLVDCRTNECVIGNLVADAMRDRAGTQIALMNAGGVRAGFGAGKLLRGTILEILPFSNRLSRFQISGEALWSALENGVSRVGADSGTGRFPQISGIRFTYDPTKEAGSRIVSIDVLGADGMSYTPLDRAATYTIATNDFLRRGGDGYDAFAKAQEVEELDLFLDEVLTQYLQKIGKVNPQLEGRIVVENPPAP
;
A
#
# COMPACT_ATOMS: atom_id res chain seq x y z
N MET A 1 17.39 37.94 33.24
CA MET A 1 16.25 37.44 34.03
C MET A 1 15.33 38.63 34.30
N ALA A 2 14.02 38.42 34.39
CA ALA A 2 13.07 39.43 34.82
C ALA A 2 12.10 38.77 35.80
N ASP A 3 11.92 39.38 36.97
CA ASP A 3 11.24 38.73 38.08
C ASP A 3 9.76 38.46 37.75
N ASN A 4 9.32 37.25 38.04
CA ASN A 4 7.94 36.86 37.84
C ASN A 4 7.12 37.40 39.02
N PRO A 5 6.13 38.29 38.83
CA PRO A 5 5.48 39.02 39.93
C PRO A 5 4.76 38.12 40.94
N LEU A 6 4.52 36.85 40.61
CA LEU A 6 3.93 35.85 41.51
C LEU A 6 4.94 35.25 42.53
N ILE A 7 6.25 35.38 42.32
CA ILE A 7 7.25 34.89 43.28
C ILE A 7 7.15 35.69 44.58
N GLY A 8 7.10 35.01 45.72
CA GLY A 8 6.86 35.63 47.02
C GLY A 8 5.38 35.92 47.33
N GLN A 9 4.45 35.74 46.38
CA GLN A 9 3.01 35.84 46.65
C GLN A 9 2.40 34.52 47.17
N LYS A 10 1.16 34.60 47.66
CA LYS A 10 0.36 33.44 48.08
C LYS A 10 -0.79 33.18 47.11
N LEU A 11 -0.91 31.94 46.65
CA LEU A 11 -2.13 31.39 46.06
C LEU A 11 -2.79 30.48 47.10
N GLY A 12 -3.96 30.87 47.60
CA GLY A 12 -4.62 30.17 48.70
C GLY A 12 -3.71 29.94 49.92
N GLN A 13 -3.51 28.67 50.29
CA GLN A 13 -2.64 28.25 51.40
C GLN A 13 -1.16 28.04 51.02
N TYR A 14 -0.79 28.34 49.77
CA TYR A 14 0.50 28.01 49.19
C TYR A 14 1.35 29.26 48.92
N GLN A 15 2.58 29.27 49.45
CA GLN A 15 3.55 30.36 49.29
C GLN A 15 4.45 30.07 48.09
N ILE A 16 4.42 30.89 47.05
CA ILE A 16 5.26 30.69 45.86
C ILE A 16 6.72 31.01 46.20
N VAL A 17 7.60 30.05 45.93
CA VAL A 17 9.04 30.09 46.24
C VAL A 17 9.86 30.41 44.99
N SER A 18 9.62 29.71 43.87
CA SER A 18 10.36 29.91 42.63
C SER A 18 9.58 29.46 41.39
N LEU A 19 10.06 29.86 40.21
CA LEU A 19 9.55 29.40 38.91
C LEU A 19 10.29 28.11 38.51
N ILE A 20 9.57 27.03 38.22
CA ILE A 20 10.12 25.78 37.68
C ILE A 20 10.21 25.86 36.15
N GLY A 21 9.15 26.35 35.48
CA GLY A 21 9.11 26.42 34.01
C GLY A 21 7.99 27.29 33.46
N ARG A 22 8.10 27.65 32.18
CA ARG A 22 7.09 28.38 31.39
C ARG A 22 6.80 27.63 30.10
N GLY A 23 5.55 27.23 29.90
CA GLY A 23 5.02 26.77 28.61
C GLY A 23 4.17 27.85 27.96
N GLY A 24 3.70 27.60 26.73
CA GLY A 24 2.89 28.58 25.98
C GLY A 24 1.61 29.02 26.69
N MET A 25 0.94 28.09 27.39
CA MET A 25 -0.38 28.27 28.01
C MET A 25 -0.35 28.39 29.55
N ALA A 26 0.77 28.05 30.21
CA ALA A 26 0.85 27.95 31.67
C ALA A 26 2.28 28.20 32.21
N SER A 27 2.39 28.64 33.46
CA SER A 27 3.65 28.70 34.23
C SER A 27 3.59 27.73 35.40
N VAL A 28 4.66 26.96 35.62
CA VAL A 28 4.78 26.02 36.74
C VAL A 28 5.75 26.59 37.78
N PHE A 29 5.32 26.64 39.03
CA PHE A 29 6.06 27.20 40.17
C PHE A 29 6.29 26.14 41.24
N ARG A 30 7.40 26.25 42.00
CA ARG A 30 7.56 25.59 43.29
C ARG A 30 6.92 26.47 44.35
N ALA A 31 6.09 25.88 45.21
CA ALA A 31 5.46 26.57 46.32
C ALA A 31 5.50 25.70 47.58
N GLN A 32 5.49 26.33 48.76
CA GLN A 32 5.37 25.62 50.03
C GLN A 32 3.93 25.71 50.56
N GLN A 33 3.34 24.58 50.87
CA GLN A 33 2.05 24.48 51.54
C GLN A 33 2.22 24.78 53.04
N LEU A 34 1.80 25.97 53.46
CA LEU A 34 2.21 26.52 54.76
C LEU A 34 1.68 25.80 56.01
N ASN A 35 0.59 25.03 55.91
CA ASN A 35 0.00 24.35 57.07
C ASN A 35 0.64 22.99 57.40
N ILE A 36 1.49 22.45 56.52
CA ILE A 36 2.22 21.19 56.72
C ILE A 36 3.67 21.25 56.18
N GLU A 37 4.17 22.46 55.92
CA GLU A 37 5.52 22.79 55.42
C GLU A 37 5.99 22.06 54.13
N ARG A 38 5.07 21.40 53.42
CA ARG A 38 5.32 20.54 52.25
C ARG A 38 5.56 21.33 50.96
N ASP A 39 6.60 20.99 50.22
CA ASP A 39 6.79 21.45 48.83
C ASP A 39 5.74 20.85 47.87
N VAL A 40 5.22 21.70 47.00
CA VAL A 40 4.26 21.36 45.93
C VAL A 40 4.61 22.10 44.64
N ALA A 41 4.24 21.52 43.50
CA ALA A 41 4.26 22.23 42.23
C ALA A 41 2.90 22.87 41.97
N ILE A 42 2.88 24.12 41.51
CA ILE A 42 1.65 24.85 41.15
C ILE A 42 1.71 25.27 39.70
N LYS A 43 0.81 24.73 38.88
CA LYS A 43 0.66 25.07 37.47
C LYS A 43 -0.46 26.11 37.33
N VAL A 44 -0.07 27.36 37.07
CA VAL A 44 -0.97 28.51 36.89
C VAL A 44 -1.19 28.72 35.39
N ILE A 45 -2.46 28.76 34.98
CA ILE A 45 -2.87 29.01 33.60
C ILE A 45 -2.84 30.52 33.31
N ARG A 46 -2.50 30.92 32.07
CA ARG A 46 -2.53 32.34 31.67
C ARG A 46 -3.97 32.87 31.57
N GLY A 47 -4.18 34.10 32.03
CA GLY A 47 -5.50 34.74 32.06
C GLY A 47 -6.10 35.09 30.69
N ASP A 48 -5.29 35.15 29.63
CA ASP A 48 -5.74 35.37 28.25
C ASP A 48 -6.58 34.19 27.68
N LEU A 49 -6.43 33.00 28.25
CA LEU A 49 -7.29 31.84 27.95
C LEU A 49 -8.60 31.82 28.76
N VAL A 50 -8.60 32.46 29.95
CA VAL A 50 -9.72 32.42 30.91
C VAL A 50 -10.92 33.25 30.44
N GLY A 51 -10.71 34.23 29.56
CA GLY A 51 -11.78 35.06 28.97
C GLY A 51 -12.72 34.34 27.99
N GLN A 52 -12.49 33.05 27.68
CA GLN A 52 -13.36 32.29 26.78
C GLN A 52 -14.56 31.68 27.52
N GLN A 53 -15.76 31.78 26.92
CA GLN A 53 -16.97 31.17 27.49
C GLN A 53 -16.77 29.67 27.76
N ASN A 54 -17.18 29.28 28.97
CA ASN A 54 -17.13 27.94 29.54
C ASN A 54 -15.71 27.35 29.73
N PHE A 55 -14.65 28.18 29.71
CA PHE A 55 -13.27 27.73 30.00
C PHE A 55 -13.16 27.09 31.39
N ILE A 56 -13.59 27.82 32.43
CA ILE A 56 -13.44 27.41 33.83
C ILE A 56 -14.25 26.13 34.12
N GLU A 57 -15.46 26.00 33.58
CA GLU A 57 -16.32 24.81 33.75
C GLU A 57 -15.71 23.54 33.14
N ARG A 58 -15.05 23.66 31.99
CA ARG A 58 -14.35 22.54 31.33
C ARG A 58 -13.09 22.16 32.10
N PHE A 59 -12.26 23.15 32.48
CA PHE A 59 -11.09 22.93 33.33
C PHE A 59 -11.44 22.23 34.65
N GLU A 60 -12.49 22.68 35.35
CA GLU A 60 -12.96 22.00 36.56
C GLU A 60 -13.42 20.56 36.30
N ARG A 61 -14.11 20.31 35.18
CA ARG A 61 -14.59 18.97 34.81
C ARG A 61 -13.42 18.02 34.59
N GLU A 62 -12.37 18.47 33.91
CA GLU A 62 -11.17 17.68 33.60
C GLU A 62 -10.31 17.47 34.85
N ALA A 63 -10.14 18.49 35.70
CA ALA A 63 -9.53 18.34 37.02
C ALA A 63 -10.28 17.29 37.87
N LYS A 64 -11.61 17.26 37.82
CA LYS A 64 -12.46 16.25 38.52
C LYS A 64 -12.37 14.84 37.91
N LEU A 65 -11.97 14.68 36.65
CA LEU A 65 -11.70 13.37 36.02
C LEU A 65 -10.32 12.81 36.39
N ILE A 66 -9.32 13.68 36.58
CA ILE A 66 -7.93 13.28 36.87
C ILE A 66 -7.67 13.17 38.38
N ALA A 67 -8.30 14.03 39.21
CA ALA A 67 -8.17 14.02 40.66
C ALA A 67 -8.42 12.67 41.37
N PRO A 68 -9.27 11.74 40.87
CA PRO A 68 -9.45 10.40 41.44
C PRO A 68 -8.35 9.38 41.10
N LEU A 69 -7.44 9.65 40.15
CA LEU A 69 -6.44 8.67 39.70
C LEU A 69 -5.39 8.40 40.79
N ARG A 70 -5.12 7.11 41.07
CA ARG A 70 -4.23 6.66 42.14
C ARG A 70 -3.36 5.52 41.63
N HIS A 71 -2.28 5.87 40.93
CA HIS A 71 -1.30 4.94 40.40
C HIS A 71 0.11 5.47 40.73
N PRO A 72 1.11 4.63 41.08
CA PRO A 72 2.44 5.10 41.47
C PRO A 72 3.19 5.92 40.40
N HIS A 73 2.80 5.74 39.14
CA HIS A 73 3.40 6.40 37.97
C HIS A 73 2.44 7.39 37.27
N ILE A 74 1.44 7.92 37.99
CA ILE A 74 0.61 9.06 37.57
C ILE A 74 0.77 10.19 38.61
N LEU A 75 1.12 11.39 38.15
CA LEU A 75 1.39 12.53 39.02
C LEU A 75 0.17 12.90 39.85
N LYS A 76 0.36 12.96 41.16
CA LYS A 76 -0.72 13.18 42.11
C LYS A 76 -1.15 14.65 42.16
N LEU A 77 -2.34 14.93 41.64
CA LEU A 77 -3.04 16.18 41.90
C LEU A 77 -3.49 16.21 43.37
N PHE A 78 -3.10 17.23 44.11
CA PHE A 78 -3.49 17.43 45.51
C PHE A 78 -4.72 18.33 45.64
N ASP A 79 -4.81 19.38 44.83
CA ASP A 79 -5.76 20.48 45.00
C ASP A 79 -5.90 21.25 43.66
N TYR A 80 -6.97 22.02 43.49
CA TYR A 80 -7.15 22.94 42.36
C TYR A 80 -7.98 24.15 42.79
N GLY A 81 -7.79 25.31 42.16
CA GLY A 81 -8.53 26.50 42.54
C GLY A 81 -8.43 27.67 41.58
N GLN A 82 -9.12 28.74 41.94
CA GLN A 82 -9.11 30.03 41.25
C GLN A 82 -8.87 31.16 42.26
N GLN A 83 -8.08 32.17 41.88
CA GLN A 83 -7.84 33.37 42.68
C GLN A 83 -7.78 34.58 41.75
N GLY A 84 -8.87 35.35 41.68
CA GLY A 84 -9.09 36.33 40.62
C GLY A 84 -9.18 35.64 39.25
N ASP A 85 -8.55 36.21 38.24
CA ASP A 85 -8.53 35.66 36.87
C ASP A 85 -7.50 34.54 36.68
N MET A 86 -6.80 34.12 37.75
CA MET A 86 -5.82 33.03 37.73
C MET A 86 -6.45 31.71 38.18
N VAL A 87 -6.39 30.71 37.30
CA VAL A 87 -6.79 29.32 37.58
C VAL A 87 -5.54 28.47 37.76
N TYR A 88 -5.50 27.59 38.76
CA TYR A 88 -4.30 26.81 39.11
C TYR A 88 -4.59 25.36 39.54
N LEU A 89 -3.64 24.47 39.22
CA LEU A 89 -3.54 23.10 39.72
C LEU A 89 -2.40 23.02 40.74
N VAL A 90 -2.59 22.26 41.82
CA VAL A 90 -1.55 21.96 42.82
C VAL A 90 -1.25 20.47 42.79
N MET A 91 -0.01 20.11 42.51
CA MET A 91 0.43 18.74 42.26
C MET A 91 1.72 18.41 43.02
N GLU A 92 2.05 17.13 43.06
CA GLU A 92 3.29 16.60 43.62
C GLU A 92 4.53 17.22 42.95
N TYR A 93 5.54 17.57 43.76
CA TYR A 93 6.78 18.19 43.27
C TYR A 93 7.84 17.12 43.02
N MET A 94 8.12 16.86 41.73
CA MET A 94 9.12 15.89 41.29
C MET A 94 10.50 16.56 41.19
N THR A 95 11.51 15.97 41.83
CA THR A 95 12.87 16.55 41.95
C THR A 95 13.87 16.07 40.89
N GLY A 96 13.58 14.99 40.15
CA GLY A 96 14.50 14.39 39.17
C GLY A 96 14.56 15.08 37.80
N GLY A 97 13.60 15.96 37.49
CA GLY A 97 13.45 16.60 36.17
C GLY A 97 12.46 15.86 35.26
N THR A 98 12.60 16.02 33.95
CA THR A 98 11.79 15.36 32.92
C THR A 98 12.57 14.27 32.18
N LEU A 99 11.88 13.40 31.43
CA LEU A 99 12.53 12.46 30.51
C LEU A 99 13.27 13.20 29.38
N ALA A 100 12.78 14.37 28.94
CA ALA A 100 13.50 15.21 27.98
C ALA A 100 14.88 15.64 28.53
N ASP A 101 14.95 16.04 29.80
CA ASP A 101 16.21 16.40 30.47
C ASP A 101 17.17 15.21 30.59
N LEU A 102 16.65 13.97 30.60
CA LEU A 102 17.45 12.75 30.66
C LEU A 102 18.00 12.36 29.27
N ILE A 103 17.16 12.37 28.24
CA ILE A 103 17.56 12.10 26.84
C ILE A 103 18.61 13.12 26.39
N GLN A 104 18.44 14.40 26.73
CA GLN A 104 19.41 15.45 26.39
C GLN A 104 20.79 15.29 27.08
N ARG A 105 20.90 14.48 28.14
CA ARG A 105 22.19 14.15 28.77
C ARG A 105 22.96 13.05 28.03
N GLY A 106 22.36 12.42 27.01
CA GLY A 106 22.96 11.40 26.17
C GLY A 106 22.30 10.02 26.31
N SER A 107 23.03 8.98 25.91
CA SER A 107 22.49 7.61 25.80
C SER A 107 21.93 7.07 27.13
N VAL A 108 20.64 6.71 27.11
CA VAL A 108 19.94 6.16 28.26
C VAL A 108 20.21 4.64 28.36
N PRO A 109 20.61 4.09 29.52
CA PRO A 109 20.86 2.66 29.66
C PRO A 109 19.61 1.81 29.37
N LEU A 110 19.76 0.73 28.60
CA LEU A 110 18.64 -0.10 28.13
C LEU A 110 17.80 -0.71 29.28
N SER A 111 18.42 -1.02 30.43
CA SER A 111 17.75 -1.48 31.65
C SER A 111 17.00 -0.39 32.42
N LEU A 112 17.27 0.88 32.13
CA LEU A 112 16.47 2.02 32.58
C LEU A 112 15.30 2.26 31.62
N ILE A 113 15.54 2.21 30.30
CA ILE A 113 14.50 2.28 29.26
C ILE A 113 13.42 1.21 29.51
N GLN A 114 13.82 -0.05 29.73
CA GLN A 114 12.92 -1.15 30.07
C GLN A 114 12.05 -0.85 31.29
N ARG A 115 12.65 -0.31 32.36
CA ARG A 115 11.95 0.05 33.59
C ARG A 115 10.94 1.18 33.34
N MET A 116 11.35 2.22 32.62
CA MET A 116 10.51 3.37 32.28
C MET A 116 9.33 2.97 31.41
N ILE A 117 9.53 2.16 30.35
CA ILE A 117 8.42 1.63 29.54
C ILE A 117 7.44 0.83 30.38
N ASN A 118 7.90 -0.06 31.25
CA ASN A 118 7.01 -0.84 32.13
C ASN A 118 6.20 0.06 33.09
N GLN A 119 6.81 1.14 33.62
CA GLN A 119 6.13 2.13 34.46
C GLN A 119 5.10 2.96 33.69
N LEU A 120 5.44 3.41 32.48
CA LEU A 120 4.58 4.20 31.60
C LEU A 120 3.40 3.38 31.05
N CYS A 121 3.62 2.15 30.58
CA CYS A 121 2.55 1.25 30.15
C CYS A 121 1.58 0.94 31.30
N SER A 122 2.09 0.67 32.51
CA SER A 122 1.24 0.44 33.70
C SER A 122 0.37 1.66 34.03
N ALA A 123 0.90 2.88 33.85
CA ALA A 123 0.17 4.12 34.08
C ALA A 123 -0.88 4.41 32.99
N LEU A 124 -0.55 4.14 31.72
CA LEU A 124 -1.48 4.30 30.61
C LEU A 124 -2.61 3.26 30.67
N GLU A 125 -2.32 1.98 30.90
CA GLU A 125 -3.35 0.93 31.01
C GLU A 125 -4.33 1.25 32.16
N TYR A 126 -3.84 1.70 33.31
CA TYR A 126 -4.68 2.18 34.42
C TYR A 126 -5.58 3.37 34.03
N ALA A 127 -5.16 4.24 33.12
CA ALA A 127 -6.01 5.33 32.61
C ALA A 127 -7.01 4.83 31.55
N HIS A 128 -6.56 3.95 30.64
CA HIS A 128 -7.34 3.37 29.55
C HIS A 128 -8.49 2.49 30.08
N GLU A 129 -8.25 1.65 31.10
CA GLU A 129 -9.28 0.92 31.89
C GLU A 129 -10.42 1.84 32.37
N ARG A 130 -10.12 3.12 32.61
CA ARG A 130 -11.04 4.13 33.15
C ARG A 130 -11.56 5.08 32.06
N ASN A 131 -11.36 4.74 30.79
CA ASN A 131 -11.74 5.50 29.59
C ASN A 131 -11.08 6.90 29.52
N ILE A 132 -9.88 7.05 30.10
CA ILE A 132 -9.10 8.29 30.11
C ILE A 132 -7.87 8.12 29.21
N VAL A 133 -7.84 8.85 28.10
CA VAL A 133 -6.74 8.87 27.12
C VAL A 133 -5.88 10.12 27.38
N HIS A 134 -4.55 9.98 27.35
CA HIS A 134 -3.60 11.05 27.70
C HIS A 134 -3.53 12.14 26.62
N ARG A 135 -3.52 11.75 25.34
CA ARG A 135 -3.57 12.58 24.12
C ARG A 135 -2.41 13.56 23.87
N ASP A 136 -1.72 14.02 24.91
CA ASP A 136 -0.54 14.91 24.88
C ASP A 136 0.69 14.23 25.50
N LEU A 137 0.99 12.99 25.08
CA LEU A 137 2.12 12.22 25.61
C LEU A 137 3.43 12.61 24.89
N LYS A 138 4.44 13.04 25.64
CA LYS A 138 5.77 13.47 25.17
C LYS A 138 6.81 13.46 26.30
N PRO A 139 8.14 13.45 26.05
CA PRO A 139 9.16 13.34 27.10
C PRO A 139 9.14 14.46 28.15
N GLN A 140 8.65 15.66 27.81
CA GLN A 140 8.51 16.78 28.75
C GLN A 140 7.36 16.57 29.76
N ASN A 141 6.38 15.72 29.41
CA ASN A 141 5.24 15.38 30.26
C ASN A 141 5.50 14.13 31.12
N VAL A 142 6.64 13.45 30.92
CA VAL A 142 7.14 12.36 31.80
C VAL A 142 8.10 12.96 32.83
N LEU A 143 7.71 12.96 34.10
CA LEU A 143 8.52 13.46 35.20
C LEU A 143 9.29 12.33 35.89
N LEU A 144 10.42 12.67 36.49
CA LEU A 144 11.34 11.74 37.16
C LEU A 144 11.47 12.05 38.66
N ASP A 145 11.58 11.02 39.49
CA ASP A 145 12.01 11.12 40.88
C ASP A 145 13.55 11.03 41.02
N GLU A 146 14.05 11.08 42.26
CA GLU A 146 15.49 10.96 42.58
C GLU A 146 16.09 9.59 42.24
N GLN A 147 15.24 8.58 42.01
CA GLN A 147 15.63 7.22 41.61
C GLN A 147 15.40 6.96 40.10
N GLN A 148 15.02 7.99 39.34
CA GLN A 148 14.70 7.97 37.91
C GLN A 148 13.52 7.04 37.55
N ASN A 149 12.53 6.92 38.42
CA ASN A 149 11.25 6.31 38.06
C ASN A 149 10.40 7.30 37.26
N ALA A 150 9.77 6.82 36.18
CA ALA A 150 8.91 7.63 35.31
C ALA A 150 7.53 7.84 35.94
N THR A 151 6.98 9.05 35.79
CA THR A 151 5.64 9.44 36.27
C THR A 151 4.95 10.31 35.22
N LEU A 152 3.76 9.91 34.75
CA LEU A 152 2.96 10.68 33.79
C LEU A 152 2.36 11.94 34.41
N SER A 153 2.44 13.05 33.69
CA SER A 153 1.83 14.33 34.05
C SER A 153 1.14 14.96 32.84
N ASP A 154 0.27 15.95 33.06
CA ASP A 154 -0.38 16.72 31.99
C ASP A 154 -1.23 15.88 31.00
N PHE A 155 -2.18 15.12 31.56
CA PHE A 155 -3.27 14.44 30.84
C PHE A 155 -4.21 15.40 30.10
N GLY A 156 -3.78 15.91 28.93
CA GLY A 156 -4.66 16.40 27.86
C GLY A 156 -5.50 17.67 28.10
N ILE A 157 -5.60 18.21 29.32
CA ILE A 157 -6.50 19.30 29.76
C ILE A 157 -6.53 20.47 28.76
N ALA A 158 -5.36 20.94 28.31
CA ALA A 158 -5.27 22.09 27.40
C ALA A 158 -5.84 21.84 25.99
N ARG A 159 -6.02 20.58 25.57
CA ARG A 159 -6.34 20.19 24.18
C ARG A 159 -7.83 19.97 23.96
N MET A 160 -8.54 19.34 24.90
CA MET A 160 -10.02 19.26 24.84
C MET A 160 -10.70 20.63 25.01
N LEU A 161 -10.00 21.59 25.62
CA LEU A 161 -10.36 23.01 25.62
C LEU A 161 -10.22 23.68 24.24
N ALA A 162 -9.41 23.12 23.33
CA ALA A 162 -9.08 23.67 22.03
C ALA A 162 -9.79 22.97 20.84
N ASP A 163 -10.53 21.88 21.05
CA ASP A 163 -11.19 21.12 19.96
C ASP A 163 -12.22 21.94 19.15
N ASN A 164 -12.68 23.10 19.66
CA ASN A 164 -13.52 24.05 18.93
C ASN A 164 -12.74 25.19 18.23
N LEU A 165 -11.45 25.35 18.50
CA LEU A 165 -10.55 26.30 17.84
C LEU A 165 -9.83 25.58 16.67
N ARG A 166 -10.60 25.30 15.61
CA ARG A 166 -10.08 24.85 14.31
C ARG A 166 -9.01 25.81 13.78
N LEU A 167 -8.12 25.32 12.90
CA LEU A 167 -6.90 25.99 12.44
C LEU A 167 -7.16 27.24 11.57
N THR A 168 -7.64 28.33 12.17
CA THR A 168 -7.92 29.61 11.49
C THR A 168 -7.37 30.84 12.23
N GLN A 169 -6.14 30.74 12.77
CA GLN A 169 -5.33 31.94 13.03
C GLN A 169 -3.83 31.66 13.05
N THR A 170 -3.05 32.70 12.72
CA THR A 170 -1.61 32.64 12.43
C THR A 170 -0.73 32.49 13.69
N GLY A 171 0.32 31.67 13.56
CA GLY A 171 1.60 31.93 14.23
C GLY A 171 1.73 31.68 15.73
N THR A 172 0.81 30.96 16.39
CA THR A 172 1.01 30.49 17.78
C THR A 172 1.19 28.98 17.84
N THR A 173 2.24 28.52 18.52
CA THR A 173 2.76 27.15 18.42
C THR A 173 1.84 26.12 19.08
N MET A 174 1.04 25.43 18.26
CA MET A 174 0.06 24.43 18.69
C MET A 174 0.70 23.06 18.92
N GLY A 175 1.41 22.92 20.04
CA GLY A 175 2.06 21.67 20.47
C GLY A 175 3.38 21.36 19.76
N THR A 176 4.03 20.26 20.19
CA THR A 176 5.25 19.73 19.56
C THR A 176 4.85 18.59 18.62
N PRO A 177 5.02 18.72 17.30
CA PRO A 177 4.38 17.81 16.34
C PRO A 177 4.95 16.39 16.35
N PHE A 178 6.19 16.20 16.79
CA PHE A 178 6.98 14.95 16.71
C PHE A 178 6.36 13.73 17.42
N TYR A 179 5.27 13.89 18.18
CA TYR A 179 4.63 12.81 18.97
C TYR A 179 3.16 12.56 18.59
N MET A 180 2.58 13.35 17.68
CA MET A 180 1.14 13.28 17.39
C MET A 180 0.82 12.17 16.38
N ALA A 181 -0.05 11.25 16.79
CA ALA A 181 -0.46 10.09 16.00
C ALA A 181 -1.22 10.48 14.71
N PRO A 182 -1.14 9.70 13.62
CA PRO A 182 -1.76 9.98 12.31
C PRO A 182 -3.21 10.47 12.40
N GLU A 183 -4.04 9.76 13.16
CA GLU A 183 -5.47 10.03 13.34
C GLU A 183 -5.77 11.29 14.17
N GLN A 184 -4.78 11.85 14.87
CA GLN A 184 -4.91 13.15 15.54
C GLN A 184 -4.82 14.34 14.59
N TRP A 185 -4.37 14.10 13.34
CA TRP A 185 -4.29 15.10 12.26
C TRP A 185 -5.44 15.00 11.26
N GLN A 186 -6.34 14.03 11.44
CA GLN A 186 -7.44 13.70 10.52
C GLN A 186 -8.81 13.89 11.19
N GLU A 187 -9.87 14.08 10.40
CA GLU A 187 -11.23 14.13 10.95
C GLU A 187 -11.73 12.71 11.29
N GLY A 188 -11.60 12.31 12.56
CA GLY A 188 -11.97 10.99 13.04
C GLY A 188 -12.21 10.91 14.55
N ARG A 189 -12.50 9.70 15.06
CA ARG A 189 -12.57 9.43 16.50
C ARG A 189 -11.22 8.96 17.02
N VAL A 190 -10.68 9.68 18.00
CA VAL A 190 -9.45 9.32 18.72
C VAL A 190 -9.76 8.44 19.94
N ASP A 191 -9.24 7.21 19.92
CA ASP A 191 -9.29 6.24 21.03
C ASP A 191 -7.95 6.19 21.80
N GLN A 192 -7.71 5.12 22.58
CA GLN A 192 -6.49 4.92 23.38
C GLN A 192 -5.21 4.67 22.56
N ARG A 193 -5.32 4.29 21.27
CA ARG A 193 -4.18 3.89 20.44
C ARG A 193 -3.29 5.05 20.00
N VAL A 194 -3.71 6.30 20.23
CA VAL A 194 -2.84 7.49 20.08
C VAL A 194 -1.74 7.54 21.14
N ASP A 195 -2.01 7.10 22.37
CA ASP A 195 -1.02 7.10 23.44
C ASP A 195 0.02 5.99 23.21
N ILE A 196 -0.41 4.86 22.64
CA ILE A 196 0.46 3.75 22.21
C ILE A 196 1.43 4.21 21.13
N TYR A 197 0.95 4.98 20.14
CA TYR A 197 1.78 5.56 19.10
C TYR A 197 2.79 6.56 19.67
N ALA A 198 2.33 7.51 20.49
CA ALA A 198 3.20 8.50 21.13
C ALA A 198 4.26 7.84 22.03
N LEU A 199 3.92 6.76 22.74
CA LEU A 199 4.89 5.97 23.50
C LEU A 199 5.90 5.25 22.59
N GLY A 200 5.48 4.77 21.41
CA GLY A 200 6.37 4.24 20.38
C GLY A 200 7.40 5.26 19.88
N VAL A 201 6.99 6.53 19.72
CA VAL A 201 7.91 7.65 19.39
C VAL A 201 8.93 7.86 20.52
N ILE A 202 8.46 7.94 21.77
CA ILE A 202 9.31 8.15 22.95
C ILE A 202 10.28 6.96 23.15
N LEU A 203 9.86 5.73 22.86
CA LEU A 203 10.71 4.55 22.90
C LEU A 203 11.84 4.63 21.85
N TYR A 204 11.51 5.03 20.62
CA TYR A 204 12.51 5.25 19.56
C TYR A 204 13.53 6.34 19.95
N GLU A 205 13.05 7.46 20.51
CA GLU A 205 13.88 8.57 20.96
C GLU A 205 14.81 8.16 22.11
N MET A 206 14.32 7.43 23.11
CA MET A 206 15.17 6.89 24.19
C MET A 206 16.27 5.94 23.68
N LEU A 207 16.02 5.20 22.59
CA LEU A 207 16.95 4.21 22.03
C LEU A 207 17.96 4.79 21.03
N THR A 208 17.69 5.96 20.45
CA THR A 208 18.47 6.53 19.34
C THR A 208 18.93 7.98 19.55
N GLY A 209 18.32 8.73 20.46
CA GLY A 209 18.61 10.13 20.77
C GLY A 209 17.72 11.17 20.08
N ASP A 210 17.05 10.79 18.97
CA ASP A 210 16.11 11.65 18.21
C ASP A 210 14.76 10.94 18.03
N PRO A 211 13.63 11.67 17.89
CA PRO A 211 12.39 11.05 17.43
C PRO A 211 12.52 10.54 15.97
N PRO A 212 11.74 9.52 15.57
CA PRO A 212 11.82 8.88 14.25
C PRO A 212 11.47 9.82 13.09
N PHE A 213 10.68 10.86 13.36
CA PHE A 213 10.20 11.81 12.37
C PHE A 213 10.63 13.23 12.74
N MET A 214 11.61 13.75 12.02
CA MET A 214 12.17 15.11 12.18
C MET A 214 11.96 15.93 10.91
N GLY A 215 11.78 17.23 11.05
CA GLY A 215 11.57 18.17 9.94
C GLY A 215 11.46 19.62 10.41
N GLU A 216 11.78 20.57 9.53
CA GLU A 216 11.91 22.00 9.85
C GLU A 216 10.56 22.72 10.03
N THR A 217 9.45 22.13 9.58
CA THR A 217 8.11 22.71 9.68
C THR A 217 7.10 21.73 10.28
N THR A 218 6.11 22.27 10.98
CA THR A 218 5.01 21.48 11.58
C THR A 218 4.28 20.62 10.54
N HIS A 219 4.05 21.16 9.34
CA HIS A 219 3.41 20.43 8.24
C HIS A 219 4.31 19.31 7.68
N GLY A 220 5.62 19.53 7.58
CA GLY A 220 6.57 18.47 7.22
C GLY A 220 6.53 17.33 8.24
N VAL A 221 6.61 17.65 9.54
CA VAL A 221 6.54 16.63 10.60
C VAL A 221 5.20 15.89 10.61
N MET A 222 4.07 16.61 10.46
CA MET A 222 2.75 16.01 10.26
C MET A 222 2.73 15.04 9.08
N TYR A 223 3.28 15.44 7.92
CA TYR A 223 3.35 14.59 6.73
C TYR A 223 4.12 13.30 7.01
N LYS A 224 5.24 13.35 7.74
CA LYS A 224 5.98 12.17 8.17
C LYS A 224 5.19 11.26 9.09
N HIS A 225 4.49 11.84 10.08
CA HIS A 225 3.59 11.06 10.94
C HIS A 225 2.46 10.38 10.15
N LEU A 226 1.92 11.02 9.13
CA LEU A 226 0.89 10.45 8.25
C LEU A 226 1.46 9.37 7.31
N MET A 227 2.55 9.63 6.61
CA MET A 227 2.94 8.89 5.38
C MET A 227 4.28 8.16 5.43
N GLU A 228 5.32 8.66 6.11
CA GLU A 228 6.66 8.02 6.12
C GLU A 228 6.71 6.83 7.09
N LEU A 229 7.23 5.67 6.70
CA LEU A 229 7.52 4.59 7.67
C LEU A 229 8.65 5.02 8.63
N PRO A 230 8.60 4.66 9.92
CA PRO A 230 9.63 5.06 10.88
C PRO A 230 10.96 4.36 10.53
N PRO A 231 12.09 5.09 10.42
CA PRO A 231 13.36 4.51 9.98
C PRO A 231 13.82 3.37 10.91
N PRO A 232 14.18 2.17 10.42
CA PRO A 232 14.59 1.04 11.26
C PRO A 232 15.65 1.43 12.30
N ILE A 233 15.48 1.06 13.57
CA ILE A 233 16.41 1.45 14.66
C ILE A 233 17.86 1.00 14.39
N GLU A 234 18.02 -0.09 13.64
CA GLU A 234 19.30 -0.68 13.23
C GLU A 234 20.13 0.28 12.36
N SER A 235 19.48 1.21 11.64
CA SER A 235 20.14 2.28 10.86
C SER A 235 20.82 3.34 11.73
N ARG A 236 20.33 3.55 12.96
CA ARG A 236 20.90 4.50 13.94
C ARG A 236 21.73 3.80 15.02
N ASN A 237 21.39 2.56 15.38
CA ASN A 237 22.01 1.80 16.46
C ASN A 237 22.03 0.29 16.15
N ASN A 238 23.02 -0.13 15.35
CA ASN A 238 23.22 -1.50 14.88
C ASN A 238 23.53 -2.56 15.97
N LYS A 239 23.47 -2.18 17.25
CA LYS A 239 23.63 -3.08 18.41
C LYS A 239 22.29 -3.53 19.02
N LEU A 240 21.17 -2.97 18.56
CA LEU A 240 19.83 -3.38 18.97
C LEU A 240 19.33 -4.51 18.05
N PRO A 241 18.67 -5.56 18.58
CA PRO A 241 18.14 -6.64 17.75
C PRO A 241 16.89 -6.21 16.96
N PRO A 242 16.62 -6.82 15.79
CA PRO A 242 15.41 -6.57 15.01
C PRO A 242 14.10 -6.86 15.75
N SER A 243 14.13 -7.64 16.84
CA SER A 243 12.98 -7.86 17.72
C SER A 243 12.49 -6.57 18.38
N ILE A 244 13.38 -5.62 18.72
CA ILE A 244 12.98 -4.31 19.26
C ILE A 244 12.41 -3.43 18.15
N ASN A 245 12.98 -3.50 16.94
CA ASN A 245 12.45 -2.79 15.77
C ASN A 245 11.00 -3.19 15.51
N ALA A 246 10.68 -4.49 15.50
CA ALA A 246 9.32 -4.99 15.27
C ALA A 246 8.28 -4.39 16.23
N VAL A 247 8.59 -4.32 17.54
CA VAL A 247 7.70 -3.70 18.55
C VAL A 247 7.45 -2.22 18.25
N ILE A 248 8.49 -1.50 17.84
CA ILE A 248 8.39 -0.06 17.52
C ILE A 248 7.63 0.16 16.22
N GLN A 249 7.88 -0.64 15.17
CA GLN A 249 7.14 -0.59 13.90
C GLN A 249 5.64 -0.87 14.13
N GLN A 250 5.30 -1.81 15.01
CA GLN A 250 3.90 -2.10 15.37
C GLN A 250 3.27 -0.97 16.20
N ALA A 251 3.99 -0.40 17.17
CA ALA A 251 3.51 0.76 17.93
C ALA A 251 3.29 2.01 17.06
N LEU A 252 4.14 2.20 16.04
CA LEU A 252 4.12 3.32 15.10
C LEU A 252 3.34 3.05 13.80
N ALA A 253 2.58 1.94 13.73
CA ALA A 253 1.79 1.61 12.56
C ALA A 253 0.78 2.73 12.23
N LYS A 254 0.63 3.06 10.94
CA LYS A 254 -0.17 4.22 10.52
C LYS A 254 -1.66 4.03 10.82
N ASP A 255 -2.25 2.92 10.38
CA ASP A 255 -3.60 2.53 10.78
C ASP A 255 -3.59 2.12 12.28
N PRO A 256 -4.41 2.76 13.15
CA PRO A 256 -4.56 2.35 14.54
C PRO A 256 -4.95 0.88 14.71
N ALA A 257 -5.68 0.28 13.76
CA ALA A 257 -6.09 -1.12 13.81
C ALA A 257 -4.90 -2.10 13.87
N LEU A 258 -3.75 -1.73 13.28
CA LEU A 258 -2.53 -2.55 13.23
C LEU A 258 -1.63 -2.38 14.47
N ARG A 259 -1.88 -1.37 15.31
CA ARG A 259 -1.18 -1.18 16.59
C ARG A 259 -1.68 -2.18 17.63
N TYR A 260 -0.92 -2.29 18.72
CA TYR A 260 -1.38 -2.97 19.93
C TYR A 260 -2.74 -2.43 20.38
N GLU A 261 -3.66 -3.33 20.73
CA GLU A 261 -5.00 -2.98 21.23
C GLU A 261 -4.95 -2.43 22.67
N HIS A 262 -4.09 -3.03 23.50
CA HIS A 262 -3.78 -2.64 24.87
C HIS A 262 -2.29 -2.29 25.00
N VAL A 263 -1.98 -1.28 25.82
CA VAL A 263 -0.60 -0.78 25.99
C VAL A 263 0.26 -1.74 26.82
N ALA A 264 -0.37 -2.63 27.60
CA ALA A 264 0.27 -3.77 28.25
C ALA A 264 1.01 -4.70 27.26
N TYR A 265 0.46 -4.95 26.07
CA TYR A 265 1.08 -5.84 25.07
C TYR A 265 2.40 -5.25 24.50
N LEU A 266 2.47 -3.93 24.34
CA LEU A 266 3.71 -3.24 23.94
C LEU A 266 4.82 -3.47 24.97
N ALA A 267 4.49 -3.37 26.27
CA ALA A 267 5.45 -3.69 27.32
C ALA A 267 5.83 -5.18 27.29
N GLU A 268 4.86 -6.09 27.16
CA GLU A 268 5.13 -7.54 27.15
C GLU A 268 6.11 -7.92 26.02
N ASP A 269 5.85 -7.46 24.80
CA ASP A 269 6.71 -7.76 23.64
C ASP A 269 8.06 -7.04 23.70
N PHE A 270 8.13 -5.81 24.23
CA PHE A 270 9.42 -5.15 24.46
C PHE A 270 10.27 -5.92 25.48
N ASN A 271 9.66 -6.43 26.56
CA ASN A 271 10.36 -7.29 27.53
C ASN A 271 10.81 -8.62 26.90
N LYS A 272 10.01 -9.25 26.02
CA LYS A 272 10.43 -10.44 25.25
C LYS A 272 11.60 -10.13 24.32
N ALA A 273 11.53 -9.04 23.56
CA ALA A 273 12.57 -8.61 22.63
C ALA A 273 13.92 -8.39 23.31
N LEU A 274 13.90 -7.80 24.52
CA LEU A 274 15.07 -7.65 25.40
C LEU A 274 15.55 -8.98 26.00
N SER A 275 14.63 -9.86 26.43
CA SER A 275 14.99 -11.16 27.00
C SER A 275 15.69 -12.07 25.99
N GLY A 276 15.31 -12.01 24.71
CA GLY A 276 16.01 -12.69 23.63
C GLY A 276 17.49 -12.27 23.47
N MET A 277 17.87 -11.05 23.86
CA MET A 277 19.28 -10.63 23.89
C MET A 277 20.06 -11.37 24.97
N ALA A 278 19.43 -11.68 26.11
CA ALA A 278 20.08 -12.40 27.21
C ALA A 278 20.29 -13.88 26.85
N GLU A 279 19.31 -14.53 26.21
CA GLU A 279 19.44 -15.93 25.77
C GLU A 279 20.51 -16.08 24.68
N LEU A 280 20.50 -15.22 23.66
CA LEU A 280 21.56 -15.17 22.63
C LEU A 280 22.94 -14.82 23.22
N GLY A 281 22.98 -14.03 24.29
CA GLY A 281 24.22 -13.71 25.02
C GLY A 281 24.78 -14.85 25.89
N THR A 282 24.01 -15.93 26.12
CA THR A 282 24.40 -16.99 27.07
C THR A 282 25.03 -18.22 26.41
N THR A 283 24.89 -18.40 25.08
CA THR A 283 25.33 -19.62 24.36
C THR A 283 26.46 -19.40 23.34
N TYR A 284 27.53 -18.67 23.70
CA TYR A 284 28.85 -18.85 23.05
C TYR A 284 30.05 -18.59 23.99
N SER A 285 30.02 -19.13 25.21
CA SER A 285 31.23 -19.23 26.03
C SER A 285 32.20 -20.26 25.45
N LEU A 286 33.28 -19.78 24.81
CA LEU A 286 34.42 -20.63 24.44
C LEU A 286 34.98 -21.34 25.68
N PRO A 287 35.33 -22.64 25.61
CA PRO A 287 35.83 -23.38 26.77
C PRO A 287 37.17 -22.83 27.25
N SER A 288 37.16 -22.11 28.38
CA SER A 288 38.36 -21.47 28.93
C SER A 288 39.37 -22.51 29.44
N SER A 289 40.59 -22.46 28.93
CA SER A 289 41.61 -23.49 29.15
C SER A 289 42.46 -23.27 30.41
N ARG A 290 42.52 -24.28 31.28
CA ARG A 290 43.50 -24.41 32.39
C ARG A 290 43.73 -25.89 32.72
N PRO A 291 44.94 -26.30 33.16
CA PRO A 291 46.24 -25.90 32.61
C PRO A 291 47.17 -27.12 32.40
N ILE A 292 47.86 -27.23 31.26
CA ILE A 292 48.86 -28.28 31.05
C ILE A 292 50.17 -27.94 31.79
N LYS A 293 50.75 -28.90 32.51
CA LYS A 293 52.11 -28.83 33.06
C LYS A 293 52.97 -30.05 32.69
N ARG A 294 53.77 -29.86 31.62
CA ARG A 294 55.14 -30.36 31.38
C ARG A 294 55.40 -31.89 31.28
N GLY A 295 56.13 -32.25 30.21
CA GLY A 295 56.73 -33.58 29.95
C GLY A 295 55.98 -34.36 28.86
N GLU A 296 56.63 -35.02 27.89
CA GLU A 296 58.05 -35.00 27.47
C GLU A 296 58.17 -35.50 26.00
N ASP A 297 59.37 -35.45 25.41
CA ASP A 297 59.74 -35.69 23.98
C ASP A 297 59.49 -37.13 23.41
N PRO A 298 59.75 -37.44 22.11
CA PRO A 298 59.42 -36.73 20.85
C PRO A 298 59.01 -37.67 19.65
N ALA A 299 58.86 -37.09 18.45
CA ALA A 299 59.07 -37.73 17.12
C ALA A 299 57.94 -38.67 16.57
N PRO A 300 58.00 -39.21 15.31
CA PRO A 300 56.97 -38.86 14.33
C PRO A 300 56.24 -40.04 13.62
N LEU A 301 55.21 -39.70 12.83
CA LEU A 301 54.39 -40.61 12.03
C LEU A 301 55.19 -41.43 10.99
N THR A 302 54.87 -42.72 10.86
CA THR A 302 55.41 -43.61 9.80
C THR A 302 54.32 -44.13 8.86
N ASN A 303 54.49 -43.81 7.58
CA ASN A 303 54.07 -44.50 6.34
C ASN A 303 52.84 -45.43 6.30
N ALA A 304 52.04 -45.21 5.24
CA ALA A 304 51.05 -46.14 4.71
C ALA A 304 51.67 -47.42 4.11
N GLN A 305 50.84 -48.46 3.94
CA GLN A 305 50.55 -49.00 2.59
C GLN A 305 49.25 -49.84 2.56
N PRO A 306 48.55 -49.94 1.40
CA PRO A 306 47.35 -50.77 1.22
C PRO A 306 47.62 -52.05 0.38
N VAL A 307 46.94 -53.16 0.71
CA VAL A 307 46.99 -54.43 -0.07
C VAL A 307 45.62 -55.14 -0.08
N VAL A 308 45.31 -55.81 -1.19
CA VAL A 308 44.10 -56.60 -1.55
C VAL A 308 44.56 -57.99 -2.09
N PRO A 309 43.75 -58.90 -2.68
CA PRO A 309 42.35 -59.32 -2.47
C PRO A 309 42.13 -60.88 -2.43
N ASN A 310 40.94 -61.35 -2.00
CA ASN A 310 40.26 -62.60 -2.48
C ASN A 310 40.96 -63.99 -2.29
N PRO A 311 40.39 -65.16 -2.70
CA PRO A 311 38.99 -65.54 -3.03
C PRO A 311 38.45 -66.85 -2.34
N THR A 312 37.25 -67.30 -2.76
CA THR A 312 36.76 -68.71 -2.85
C THR A 312 36.43 -69.53 -1.58
N MET A 313 35.13 -69.78 -1.30
CA MET A 313 34.29 -70.88 -1.85
C MET A 313 32.84 -70.83 -1.28
N GLY A 314 31.82 -71.38 -1.96
CA GLY A 314 30.54 -71.73 -1.28
C GLY A 314 29.17 -71.69 -2.00
N SER A 315 28.95 -72.48 -3.07
CA SER A 315 27.63 -73.09 -3.43
C SER A 315 26.40 -72.24 -3.89
N ARG A 316 25.77 -72.69 -5.02
CA ARG A 316 24.35 -72.58 -5.49
C ARG A 316 23.64 -71.19 -5.38
N ALA A 317 23.32 -70.44 -6.45
CA ALA A 317 22.76 -70.73 -7.79
C ALA A 317 21.28 -71.20 -7.80
N THR A 318 20.38 -70.75 -8.70
CA THR A 318 20.56 -70.20 -10.08
C THR A 318 19.35 -69.36 -10.56
N ARG A 319 19.55 -68.39 -11.49
CA ARG A 319 18.71 -67.93 -12.67
C ARG A 319 17.15 -67.82 -12.60
N SER A 320 16.44 -66.98 -13.39
CA SER A 320 16.73 -65.74 -14.15
C SER A 320 15.49 -65.17 -14.91
N VAL A 321 15.12 -63.90 -14.66
CA VAL A 321 14.23 -63.00 -15.47
C VAL A 321 12.72 -63.45 -15.61
N PRO A 322 11.79 -62.78 -16.35
CA PRO A 322 10.42 -62.42 -15.89
C PRO A 322 9.32 -63.30 -16.59
N PRO A 323 8.00 -62.94 -16.75
CA PRO A 323 7.21 -61.75 -16.34
C PRO A 323 5.75 -62.02 -15.85
N GLN A 324 4.98 -60.93 -15.70
CA GLN A 324 3.53 -60.76 -15.96
C GLN A 324 2.43 -61.43 -15.09
N GLN A 325 1.23 -60.88 -15.29
CA GLN A 325 -0.07 -61.20 -14.67
C GLN A 325 -0.63 -62.57 -15.13
N GLU A 326 -1.53 -63.18 -14.36
CA GLU A 326 -2.96 -63.19 -14.71
C GLU A 326 -3.90 -63.65 -13.57
N ARG A 327 -5.06 -62.98 -13.50
CA ARG A 327 -6.42 -63.42 -13.13
C ARG A 327 -6.70 -64.42 -11.99
N SER A 328 -7.65 -63.99 -11.14
CA SER A 328 -8.85 -64.74 -10.69
C SER A 328 -8.70 -65.93 -9.72
N ALA A 329 -9.72 -66.31 -8.94
CA ALA A 329 -10.89 -65.60 -8.35
C ALA A 329 -11.58 -66.55 -7.36
N GLY A 330 -12.48 -66.02 -6.51
CA GLY A 330 -13.62 -66.80 -6.01
C GLY A 330 -13.52 -67.43 -4.63
N ASP A 331 -14.29 -66.84 -3.71
CA ASP A 331 -15.40 -67.51 -3.01
C ASP A 331 -15.13 -68.52 -1.86
N SER A 332 -15.60 -68.14 -0.67
CA SER A 332 -16.46 -68.98 0.18
C SER A 332 -17.04 -68.12 1.30
N GLY A 333 -18.37 -67.97 1.36
CA GLY A 333 -19.04 -67.05 2.29
C GLY A 333 -19.82 -67.68 3.47
N SER A 334 -20.57 -66.81 4.15
CA SER A 334 -21.79 -67.07 4.94
C SER A 334 -21.74 -67.47 6.46
N ILE A 335 -21.81 -66.44 7.33
CA ILE A 335 -22.60 -66.31 8.61
C ILE A 335 -22.47 -67.39 9.74
N PRO A 336 -23.11 -67.30 10.96
CA PRO A 336 -23.73 -66.17 11.71
C PRO A 336 -23.42 -66.05 13.24
N LEU A 337 -23.93 -64.95 13.86
CA LEU A 337 -24.44 -64.77 15.25
C LEU A 337 -23.60 -65.06 16.54
N ALA A 338 -23.25 -63.96 17.24
CA ALA A 338 -23.67 -63.55 18.61
C ALA A 338 -23.48 -64.40 19.91
N ALA A 339 -23.17 -63.67 21.01
CA ALA A 339 -23.35 -64.01 22.45
C ALA A 339 -22.34 -65.04 23.08
N LEU A 340 -21.98 -65.04 24.39
CA LEU A 340 -22.42 -64.30 25.61
C LEU A 340 -21.37 -64.45 26.77
N TYR A 341 -21.54 -63.72 27.89
CA TYR A 341 -20.90 -63.89 29.25
C TYR A 341 -19.38 -63.60 29.41
N GLN A 342 -18.79 -63.25 30.58
CA GLN A 342 -19.19 -63.06 32.02
C GLN A 342 -18.54 -61.73 32.56
N ASN A 343 -19.09 -60.91 33.47
CA ASN A 343 -19.25 -61.03 34.96
C ASN A 343 -17.92 -61.16 35.75
N GLN A 344 -17.68 -60.58 36.95
CA GLN A 344 -18.57 -59.82 37.90
C GLN A 344 -17.80 -59.07 39.03
N ASN A 345 -18.53 -58.30 39.88
CA ASN A 345 -18.25 -57.87 41.28
C ASN A 345 -17.15 -56.79 41.54
N GLU A 346 -17.15 -55.96 42.61
CA GLU A 346 -18.03 -55.74 43.80
C GLU A 346 -17.88 -54.24 44.25
N GLN A 347 -18.93 -53.43 44.53
CA GLN A 347 -19.76 -53.21 45.75
C GLN A 347 -19.27 -52.15 46.79
N GLY A 348 -20.24 -51.56 47.52
CA GLY A 348 -20.08 -50.53 48.59
C GLY A 348 -20.57 -49.13 48.17
N GLU A 349 -21.79 -48.64 48.44
CA GLU A 349 -22.54 -48.43 49.71
C GLU A 349 -21.93 -47.40 50.70
N THR A 350 -22.68 -46.57 51.46
CA THR A 350 -23.96 -45.83 51.26
C THR A 350 -24.05 -44.68 52.31
N ARG A 351 -25.05 -43.77 52.17
CA ARG A 351 -25.83 -43.09 53.25
C ARG A 351 -25.26 -41.91 54.10
N THR A 352 -26.01 -40.80 53.99
CA THR A 352 -26.67 -40.00 55.08
C THR A 352 -26.07 -38.75 55.76
N SER A 353 -27.01 -37.81 56.02
CA SER A 353 -26.98 -36.60 56.89
C SER A 353 -26.08 -35.44 56.43
N ALA A 354 -26.51 -34.19 56.19
CA ALA A 354 -27.69 -33.36 56.49
C ALA A 354 -27.62 -32.44 57.74
N ARG A 355 -27.38 -31.15 57.49
CA ARG A 355 -27.85 -29.96 58.23
C ARG A 355 -28.08 -28.86 57.16
N SER A 356 -29.30 -28.36 56.94
CA SER A 356 -29.98 -27.27 57.68
C SER A 356 -29.14 -25.99 57.72
N ARG A 357 -29.59 -24.81 57.27
CA ARG A 357 -30.96 -24.22 57.24
C ARG A 357 -31.22 -23.51 55.87
N ARG A 358 -32.45 -23.36 55.37
CA ARG A 358 -33.46 -22.29 55.67
C ARG A 358 -32.85 -20.88 55.79
N ASN A 359 -33.41 -19.80 55.23
CA ASN A 359 -34.67 -19.55 54.51
C ASN A 359 -34.48 -18.32 53.56
N SER A 360 -35.19 -18.13 52.44
CA SER A 360 -36.51 -17.46 52.30
C SER A 360 -36.55 -15.99 52.82
N GLN A 361 -37.23 -15.00 52.20
CA GLN A 361 -38.20 -15.00 51.08
C GLN A 361 -38.52 -13.54 50.60
N MET A 362 -39.26 -13.41 49.47
CA MET A 362 -40.33 -12.41 49.13
C MET A 362 -40.30 -10.96 49.69
N SER A 363 -40.49 -9.85 48.93
CA SER A 363 -41.47 -9.46 47.86
C SER A 363 -42.54 -8.45 48.36
N ARG A 364 -43.16 -7.69 47.42
CA ARG A 364 -44.20 -6.62 47.54
C ARG A 364 -43.65 -5.20 47.84
N SER A 365 -43.69 -4.23 46.90
CA SER A 365 -44.79 -3.47 46.23
C SER A 365 -45.20 -2.20 47.02
N THR A 366 -45.65 -1.09 46.39
CA THR A 366 -47.07 -0.88 45.99
C THR A 366 -47.31 0.55 45.40
N LEU A 367 -47.78 0.66 44.13
CA LEU A 367 -48.56 1.78 43.50
C LEU A 367 -47.88 3.20 43.39
N LEU A 368 -48.36 4.23 42.64
CA LEU A 368 -49.54 4.44 41.76
C LEU A 368 -49.26 5.52 40.65
N VAL A 369 -50.06 5.56 39.56
CA VAL A 369 -50.15 6.61 38.49
C VAL A 369 -48.89 6.67 37.57
N GLY A 370 -48.93 6.76 36.22
CA GLY A 370 -49.96 7.10 35.23
C GLY A 370 -49.54 8.38 34.46
N GLY A 371 -49.74 8.57 33.15
CA GLY A 371 -50.25 7.73 32.07
C GLY A 371 -50.55 8.63 30.84
N ILE A 372 -50.28 8.16 29.61
CA ILE A 372 -50.55 8.83 28.32
C ILE A 372 -49.75 10.16 28.09
N GLY A 373 -48.90 10.21 27.06
CA GLY A 373 -48.27 11.48 26.63
C GLY A 373 -47.22 11.40 25.52
N ALA A 374 -46.44 10.32 25.44
CA ALA A 374 -45.26 10.23 24.57
C ALA A 374 -45.55 10.26 23.05
N LEU A 375 -46.80 10.02 22.61
CA LEU A 375 -47.18 10.10 21.19
C LEU A 375 -47.58 11.51 20.71
N ALA A 376 -47.79 12.47 21.62
CA ALA A 376 -48.26 13.81 21.25
C ALA A 376 -47.12 14.78 20.87
N LEU A 377 -45.93 14.61 21.46
CA LEU A 377 -44.83 15.58 21.30
C LEU A 377 -44.21 15.57 19.89
N ILE A 378 -44.24 14.43 19.21
CA ILE A 378 -43.73 14.25 17.85
C ILE A 378 -44.65 14.89 16.80
N VAL A 379 -45.94 15.11 17.12
CA VAL A 379 -46.90 15.78 16.23
C VAL A 379 -46.93 17.29 16.47
N LEU A 380 -46.68 17.75 17.70
CA LEU A 380 -46.78 19.17 18.06
C LEU A 380 -45.61 20.03 17.52
N LEU A 381 -44.43 19.44 17.32
CA LEU A 381 -43.26 20.14 16.74
C LEU A 381 -43.36 20.34 15.21
N ALA A 382 -44.33 19.72 14.54
CA ALA A 382 -44.49 19.80 13.08
C ALA A 382 -45.38 20.96 12.58
N LEU A 383 -45.92 21.81 13.48
CA LEU A 383 -47.02 22.74 13.15
C LEU A 383 -46.85 24.20 13.65
N ILE A 384 -45.65 24.60 14.10
CA ILE A 384 -45.43 25.94 14.72
C ILE A 384 -44.55 26.90 13.88
N PHE A 385 -44.01 26.47 12.73
CA PHE A 385 -43.28 27.34 11.79
C PHE A 385 -43.94 27.45 10.41
N ALA A 386 -45.13 28.04 10.38
CA ALA A 386 -45.76 28.52 9.15
C ALA A 386 -46.57 29.81 9.39
N SER A 387 -46.33 30.83 8.56
CA SER A 387 -47.08 32.10 8.39
C SER A 387 -46.97 33.21 9.46
N GLY A 388 -46.72 34.45 8.98
CA GLY A 388 -46.82 35.73 9.72
C GLY A 388 -45.50 36.31 10.28
N GLY A 389 -44.96 37.46 9.84
CA GLY A 389 -45.24 38.29 8.65
C GLY A 389 -45.50 39.78 8.95
N ARG A 390 -44.86 40.70 8.18
CA ARG A 390 -44.98 42.20 8.16
C ARG A 390 -44.20 42.99 9.24
N VAL A 391 -43.74 44.24 9.07
CA VAL A 391 -43.54 45.15 7.90
C VAL A 391 -42.52 46.29 8.22
N GLU A 392 -41.70 46.64 7.23
CA GLU A 392 -41.00 47.90 6.85
C GLU A 392 -40.68 49.10 7.81
N GLN A 393 -39.39 49.51 7.73
CA GLN A 393 -38.82 50.84 7.35
C GLN A 393 -38.87 52.08 8.29
N PRO A 394 -38.07 53.16 8.03
CA PRO A 394 -36.99 53.37 7.03
C PRO A 394 -35.59 53.48 7.72
N SER A 395 -34.45 54.01 7.23
CA SER A 395 -33.98 54.83 6.07
C SER A 395 -32.48 54.47 5.76
N GLN A 396 -31.64 55.08 4.90
CA GLN A 396 -31.69 56.19 3.91
C GLN A 396 -30.59 56.03 2.80
N THR A 397 -30.02 57.13 2.27
CA THR A 397 -29.10 57.25 1.09
C THR A 397 -28.18 58.50 1.24
N PRO A 398 -27.25 58.88 0.30
CA PRO A 398 -26.91 58.40 -1.06
C PRO A 398 -25.40 58.11 -1.31
N GLY A 399 -24.91 57.71 -2.50
CA GLY A 399 -25.56 57.29 -3.76
C GLY A 399 -24.69 57.50 -5.03
N ALA A 400 -25.27 57.20 -6.21
CA ALA A 400 -24.74 57.29 -7.59
C ALA A 400 -23.54 56.36 -7.97
N GLY A 401 -23.46 55.77 -9.18
CA GLY A 401 -24.39 55.69 -10.33
C GLY A 401 -23.61 55.33 -11.62
N GLY A 402 -24.15 54.63 -12.63
CA GLY A 402 -25.46 53.98 -12.80
C GLY A 402 -25.63 53.34 -14.20
N GLU A 403 -26.73 52.60 -14.41
CA GLU A 403 -27.43 52.28 -15.69
C GLU A 403 -26.67 51.47 -16.78
N GLY A 404 -27.23 50.49 -17.51
CA GLY A 404 -28.53 49.78 -17.54
C GLY A 404 -28.37 48.54 -18.49
N THR A 405 -29.30 47.62 -18.78
CA THR A 405 -30.75 47.41 -18.49
C THR A 405 -30.99 45.89 -18.74
N GLU A 406 -31.59 45.09 -17.84
CA GLU A 406 -33.01 44.63 -17.83
C GLU A 406 -33.54 44.03 -19.17
N ILE A 407 -34.36 42.96 -19.27
CA ILE A 407 -35.51 42.50 -18.43
C ILE A 407 -35.69 40.95 -18.43
N ALA A 408 -36.02 40.41 -17.23
CA ALA A 408 -36.81 39.23 -16.79
C ALA A 408 -37.03 37.92 -17.60
N ALA A 409 -37.43 36.87 -16.87
CA ALA A 409 -37.77 35.52 -17.34
C ALA A 409 -39.13 35.02 -16.77
N THR A 410 -39.63 33.86 -17.23
CA THR A 410 -40.89 33.23 -16.74
C THR A 410 -40.84 31.69 -16.72
N GLY A 411 -41.54 31.07 -15.76
CA GLY A 411 -42.07 29.70 -15.87
C GLY A 411 -41.29 28.56 -15.16
N THR A 412 -41.87 28.02 -14.08
CA THR A 412 -41.46 26.76 -13.43
C THR A 412 -42.09 25.54 -14.13
N PRO A 413 -41.56 24.32 -13.93
CA PRO A 413 -42.29 23.40 -13.04
C PRO A 413 -41.39 22.58 -12.09
N THR A 414 -42.00 22.08 -11.00
CA THR A 414 -41.35 21.21 -9.99
C THR A 414 -41.63 19.74 -10.28
N VAL A 415 -40.64 18.86 -10.07
CA VAL A 415 -40.83 17.40 -10.04
C VAL A 415 -40.35 16.85 -8.70
N THR A 416 -41.18 16.03 -8.05
CA THR A 416 -40.87 15.34 -6.80
C THR A 416 -40.12 14.03 -7.06
N GLY A 417 -38.98 13.85 -6.39
CA GLY A 417 -38.19 12.61 -6.41
C GLY A 417 -37.81 12.18 -5.00
N THR A 418 -38.08 10.92 -4.65
CA THR A 418 -37.85 10.38 -3.30
C THR A 418 -36.37 10.22 -3.01
N ALA A 419 -35.90 10.69 -1.86
CA ALA A 419 -34.52 10.47 -1.43
C ALA A 419 -34.27 8.99 -1.11
N VAL A 420 -33.32 8.37 -1.81
CA VAL A 420 -32.76 7.07 -1.48
C VAL A 420 -31.38 7.29 -0.88
N ALA A 421 -31.11 6.70 0.29
CA ALA A 421 -29.86 6.91 1.01
C ALA A 421 -28.68 6.22 0.31
N LEU A 422 -27.67 7.00 -0.09
CA LEU A 422 -26.36 6.48 -0.47
C LEU A 422 -25.60 6.03 0.77
N ILE A 423 -25.67 4.73 1.07
CA ILE A 423 -24.71 4.06 1.97
C ILE A 423 -23.60 3.48 1.08
N THR A 424 -22.51 4.23 0.93
CA THR A 424 -21.27 3.76 0.31
C THR A 424 -20.16 3.86 1.36
N ASP A 425 -19.85 2.75 2.02
CA ASP A 425 -18.70 2.64 2.91
C ASP A 425 -17.40 2.69 2.08
N PRO A 426 -16.48 3.65 2.33
CA PRO A 426 -15.30 3.86 1.49
C PRO A 426 -14.11 2.94 1.81
N LYS A 427 -14.30 1.78 2.45
CA LYS A 427 -13.22 0.85 2.86
C LYS A 427 -13.25 -0.56 2.24
N VAL A 428 -13.16 -0.67 0.91
CA VAL A 428 -12.75 -1.92 0.23
C VAL A 428 -11.83 -1.62 -0.98
N PRO A 429 -10.60 -2.18 -1.05
CA PRO A 429 -9.78 -2.11 -2.26
C PRO A 429 -10.41 -2.90 -3.42
N ALA A 430 -10.58 -2.24 -4.56
CA ALA A 430 -11.28 -2.82 -5.72
C ALA A 430 -10.47 -3.95 -6.38
N GLY A 431 -11.17 -5.01 -6.82
CA GLY A 431 -10.54 -6.05 -7.65
C GLY A 431 -11.56 -7.00 -8.26
N LEU A 432 -11.80 -6.82 -9.56
CA LEU A 432 -12.41 -7.69 -10.58
C LEU A 432 -13.82 -8.27 -10.38
N GLY A 433 -14.29 -8.49 -9.14
CA GLY A 433 -15.66 -8.95 -8.90
C GLY A 433 -16.72 -7.88 -9.15
N ILE A 434 -17.75 -8.19 -9.95
CA ILE A 434 -19.04 -7.50 -9.84
C ILE A 434 -19.66 -8.02 -8.54
N GLU A 435 -19.62 -7.23 -7.47
CA GLU A 435 -20.29 -7.58 -6.22
C GLU A 435 -21.77 -7.17 -6.23
N ARG A 436 -22.61 -7.96 -5.55
CA ARG A 436 -23.95 -7.55 -5.10
C ARG A 436 -24.16 -7.94 -3.65
N LEU A 437 -25.04 -7.21 -2.96
CA LEU A 437 -25.75 -7.75 -1.80
C LEU A 437 -27.00 -8.49 -2.30
N ASP A 438 -27.25 -9.68 -1.79
CA ASP A 438 -28.48 -10.43 -2.05
C ASP A 438 -29.64 -9.96 -1.15
N SER A 439 -30.81 -10.60 -1.27
CA SER A 439 -32.01 -10.29 -0.45
C SER A 439 -31.85 -10.51 1.06
N ARG A 440 -30.75 -11.13 1.50
CA ARG A 440 -30.39 -11.37 2.91
C ARG A 440 -29.08 -10.68 3.31
N SER A 441 -28.62 -9.71 2.51
CA SER A 441 -27.42 -8.91 2.78
C SER A 441 -26.10 -9.70 2.86
N VAL A 442 -25.98 -10.84 2.17
CA VAL A 442 -24.68 -11.48 1.93
C VAL A 442 -24.09 -10.96 0.63
N VAL A 443 -22.77 -10.74 0.62
CA VAL A 443 -22.03 -10.34 -0.58
C VAL A 443 -21.83 -11.53 -1.50
N GLN A 444 -22.27 -11.39 -2.75
CA GLN A 444 -22.03 -12.36 -3.82
C GLN A 444 -21.19 -11.73 -4.92
N VAL A 445 -20.28 -12.50 -5.50
CA VAL A 445 -19.55 -12.14 -6.73
C VAL A 445 -20.26 -12.73 -7.95
N GLY A 446 -20.34 -11.96 -9.03
CA GLY A 446 -20.82 -12.44 -10.32
C GLY A 446 -19.75 -13.26 -11.04
N VAL A 447 -20.01 -14.55 -11.24
CA VAL A 447 -19.16 -15.44 -12.03
C VAL A 447 -19.76 -15.55 -13.44
N PRO A 448 -19.01 -15.18 -14.50
CA PRO A 448 -19.55 -15.16 -15.85
C PRO A 448 -19.60 -16.54 -16.51
N ALA A 449 -20.19 -16.60 -17.70
CA ALA A 449 -20.09 -17.75 -18.59
C ALA A 449 -18.68 -17.80 -19.21
N GLY A 450 -18.16 -19.00 -19.45
CA GLY A 450 -16.86 -19.20 -20.09
C GLY A 450 -16.32 -20.61 -19.90
N CYS A 451 -15.23 -20.91 -20.61
CA CYS A 451 -14.58 -22.22 -20.58
C CYS A 451 -13.28 -22.20 -19.75
N PHE A 452 -12.91 -23.36 -19.21
CA PHE A 452 -11.65 -23.60 -18.51
C PHE A 452 -11.24 -25.07 -18.62
N THR A 453 -9.99 -25.37 -18.28
CA THR A 453 -9.54 -26.74 -18.05
C THR A 453 -9.95 -27.16 -16.64
N MET A 454 -10.88 -28.11 -16.54
CA MET A 454 -11.28 -28.74 -15.28
C MET A 454 -10.38 -29.95 -15.00
N GLY A 455 -9.93 -30.13 -13.76
CA GLY A 455 -8.99 -31.17 -13.38
C GLY A 455 -7.53 -30.86 -13.71
N SER A 456 -6.63 -31.82 -13.52
CA SER A 456 -5.18 -31.57 -13.64
C SER A 456 -4.39 -32.80 -14.09
N ASP A 457 -3.62 -32.67 -15.18
CA ASP A 457 -2.58 -33.65 -15.52
C ASP A 457 -1.40 -33.55 -14.55
N SER A 458 -0.94 -34.73 -14.11
CA SER A 458 0.36 -34.99 -13.46
C SER A 458 1.58 -34.31 -14.12
N ALA A 459 1.56 -34.09 -15.44
CA ALA A 459 2.61 -33.42 -16.18
C ALA A 459 2.65 -31.89 -15.94
N VAL A 460 1.53 -31.29 -15.55
CA VAL A 460 1.40 -29.85 -15.23
C VAL A 460 1.44 -29.63 -13.71
N ASP A 461 0.81 -30.52 -12.94
CA ASP A 461 0.84 -30.54 -11.49
C ASP A 461 1.26 -31.92 -10.96
N SER A 462 2.50 -31.99 -10.49
CA SER A 462 3.07 -33.17 -9.81
C SER A 462 2.31 -33.67 -8.57
N SER A 463 1.32 -32.93 -8.07
CA SER A 463 0.44 -33.30 -6.95
C SER A 463 -0.95 -33.78 -7.38
N ALA A 464 -1.23 -33.86 -8.68
CA ALA A 464 -2.53 -34.28 -9.20
C ALA A 464 -2.84 -35.75 -8.89
N ASN A 465 -4.04 -36.02 -8.38
CA ASN A 465 -4.51 -37.37 -8.08
C ASN A 465 -5.20 -38.02 -9.28
N ALA A 466 -5.26 -39.35 -9.32
CA ALA A 466 -5.92 -40.09 -10.40
C ALA A 466 -7.41 -39.73 -10.59
N SER A 467 -8.12 -39.32 -9.51
CA SER A 467 -9.51 -38.86 -9.59
C SER A 467 -9.68 -37.44 -10.14
N GLU A 468 -8.59 -36.73 -10.40
CA GLU A 468 -8.52 -35.38 -10.96
C GLU A 468 -8.13 -35.43 -12.46
N GLN A 469 -8.06 -36.63 -13.05
CA GLN A 469 -7.63 -36.90 -14.42
C GLN A 469 -8.73 -37.60 -15.23
N PRO A 470 -8.76 -37.44 -16.57
CA PRO A 470 -7.98 -36.47 -17.34
C PRO A 470 -8.42 -35.03 -17.04
N ASP A 471 -7.52 -34.08 -17.25
CA ASP A 471 -7.95 -32.69 -17.38
C ASP A 471 -8.65 -32.48 -18.73
N HIS A 472 -9.70 -31.67 -18.74
CA HIS A 472 -10.61 -31.57 -19.88
C HIS A 472 -11.25 -30.18 -19.96
N GLU A 473 -11.65 -29.77 -21.16
CA GLU A 473 -12.37 -28.50 -21.34
C GLU A 473 -13.80 -28.63 -20.78
N VAL A 474 -14.15 -27.71 -19.89
CA VAL A 474 -15.52 -27.51 -19.40
C VAL A 474 -15.92 -26.06 -19.65
N CYS A 475 -17.13 -25.85 -20.17
CA CYS A 475 -17.73 -24.57 -20.49
C CYS A 475 -18.97 -24.34 -19.64
N LEU A 476 -18.93 -23.33 -18.77
CA LEU A 476 -20.12 -22.85 -18.09
C LEU A 476 -20.84 -21.89 -19.06
N VAL A 477 -21.91 -22.34 -19.70
CA VAL A 477 -22.64 -21.58 -20.74
C VAL A 477 -23.59 -20.53 -20.16
N SER A 478 -23.71 -20.47 -18.83
CA SER A 478 -24.56 -19.54 -18.09
C SER A 478 -23.81 -18.93 -16.90
N SER A 479 -23.87 -17.61 -16.80
CA SER A 479 -23.32 -16.85 -15.66
C SER A 479 -24.22 -16.92 -14.42
N TYR A 480 -23.61 -16.92 -13.24
CA TYR A 480 -24.27 -17.12 -11.94
C TYR A 480 -23.69 -16.20 -10.86
N TRP A 481 -24.34 -16.14 -9.71
CA TRP A 481 -23.83 -15.41 -8.53
C TRP A 481 -23.38 -16.42 -7.48
N LEU A 482 -22.17 -16.27 -6.97
CA LEU A 482 -21.56 -17.10 -5.92
C LEU A 482 -21.36 -16.27 -4.65
N ASP A 483 -21.68 -16.81 -3.47
CA ASP A 483 -21.34 -16.17 -2.19
C ASP A 483 -19.82 -15.92 -2.12
N ARG A 484 -19.41 -14.67 -1.80
CA ARG A 484 -18.01 -14.24 -1.84
C ARG A 484 -17.13 -15.04 -0.89
N THR A 485 -17.71 -15.50 0.21
CA THR A 485 -17.13 -16.36 1.25
C THR A 485 -18.03 -17.56 1.50
N GLU A 486 -17.63 -18.44 2.41
CA GLU A 486 -18.47 -19.49 2.96
C GLU A 486 -19.63 -18.91 3.80
N VAL A 487 -20.67 -19.73 4.02
CA VAL A 487 -21.83 -19.35 4.84
C VAL A 487 -21.42 -19.17 6.31
N THR A 488 -21.59 -17.97 6.83
CA THR A 488 -21.22 -17.62 8.21
C THR A 488 -22.21 -18.14 9.25
N ASN A 489 -21.77 -18.21 10.51
CA ASN A 489 -22.61 -18.57 11.65
C ASN A 489 -23.79 -17.60 11.84
N ALA A 490 -23.61 -16.31 11.60
CA ALA A 490 -24.70 -15.33 11.61
C ALA A 490 -25.75 -15.63 10.52
N ALA A 491 -25.31 -15.92 9.30
CA ALA A 491 -26.20 -16.24 8.18
C ALA A 491 -26.96 -17.56 8.43
N TYR A 492 -26.28 -18.60 8.93
CA TYR A 492 -26.91 -19.88 9.26
C TYR A 492 -27.85 -19.79 10.49
N LYS A 493 -27.55 -18.92 11.45
CA LYS A 493 -28.47 -18.63 12.56
C LYS A 493 -29.80 -18.04 12.06
N ALA A 494 -29.78 -17.15 11.06
CA ALA A 494 -31.02 -16.61 10.49
C ALA A 494 -31.89 -17.69 9.80
N PHE A 495 -31.28 -18.72 9.20
CA PHE A 495 -31.98 -19.91 8.70
C PHE A 495 -32.68 -20.67 9.84
N MET A 496 -31.96 -20.97 10.93
CA MET A 496 -32.53 -21.66 12.09
C MET A 496 -33.65 -20.88 12.76
N ASP A 497 -33.44 -19.58 13.01
CA ASP A 497 -34.42 -18.69 13.66
C ASP A 497 -35.71 -18.54 12.83
N SER A 498 -35.64 -18.74 11.51
CA SER A 498 -36.81 -18.77 10.62
C SER A 498 -37.55 -20.12 10.57
N GLY A 499 -37.14 -21.10 11.39
CA GLY A 499 -37.75 -22.43 11.44
C GLY A 499 -37.12 -23.46 10.49
N GLY A 500 -35.85 -23.29 10.09
CA GLY A 500 -35.15 -24.14 9.11
C GLY A 500 -35.22 -25.66 9.39
N TYR A 501 -35.11 -26.07 10.66
CA TYR A 501 -35.20 -27.48 11.09
C TYR A 501 -36.65 -27.97 11.34
N THR A 502 -37.65 -27.14 11.09
CA THR A 502 -39.08 -27.46 11.31
C THR A 502 -39.94 -27.35 10.06
N ASN A 503 -39.55 -26.55 9.06
CA ASN A 503 -40.29 -26.45 7.80
C ASN A 503 -39.93 -27.59 6.84
N ARG A 504 -40.87 -28.51 6.60
CA ARG A 504 -40.76 -29.62 5.63
C ARG A 504 -40.35 -29.18 4.23
N GLU A 505 -40.83 -28.03 3.76
CA GLU A 505 -40.67 -27.58 2.36
C GLU A 505 -39.22 -27.28 1.99
N LEU A 506 -38.39 -26.95 2.99
CA LEU A 506 -36.97 -26.63 2.79
C LEU A 506 -36.09 -27.86 2.53
N TRP A 507 -36.59 -29.09 2.71
CA TRP A 507 -35.76 -30.30 2.68
C TRP A 507 -36.07 -31.21 1.46
N SER A 508 -35.04 -31.85 0.92
CA SER A 508 -35.22 -33.02 0.04
C SER A 508 -35.90 -34.18 0.79
N GLU A 509 -36.43 -35.17 0.06
CA GLU A 509 -37.06 -36.33 0.71
C GLU A 509 -36.06 -37.13 1.55
N ALA A 510 -34.85 -37.34 1.03
CA ALA A 510 -33.75 -37.97 1.75
C ALA A 510 -33.32 -37.14 2.98
N GLY A 511 -33.15 -35.83 2.82
CA GLY A 511 -32.82 -34.93 3.92
C GLY A 511 -33.88 -34.89 5.02
N TRP A 512 -35.16 -34.86 4.67
CA TRP A 512 -36.25 -34.93 5.64
C TRP A 512 -36.33 -36.28 6.33
N ALA A 513 -36.16 -37.39 5.60
CA ALA A 513 -36.11 -38.73 6.19
C ALA A 513 -34.93 -38.88 7.17
N TRP A 514 -33.75 -38.34 6.82
CA TRP A 514 -32.61 -38.26 7.73
C TRP A 514 -32.89 -37.41 8.96
N LEU A 515 -33.51 -36.22 8.80
CA LEU A 515 -33.84 -35.32 9.90
C LEU A 515 -34.82 -35.97 10.89
N GLN A 516 -35.89 -36.61 10.38
CA GLN A 516 -36.86 -37.34 11.21
C GLN A 516 -36.24 -38.56 11.91
N LYS A 517 -35.30 -39.26 11.25
CA LYS A 517 -34.58 -40.41 11.82
C LYS A 517 -33.57 -40.01 12.90
N SER A 518 -32.92 -38.86 12.74
CA SER A 518 -31.83 -38.39 13.62
C SER A 518 -32.33 -37.52 14.79
N GLY A 519 -33.49 -36.86 14.66
CA GLY A 519 -34.08 -36.03 15.72
C GLY A 519 -33.31 -34.75 16.04
N VAL A 520 -32.40 -34.33 15.16
CA VAL A 520 -31.55 -33.15 15.37
C VAL A 520 -32.31 -31.85 15.19
N THR A 521 -31.96 -30.84 15.98
CA THR A 521 -32.65 -29.53 16.06
C THR A 521 -31.72 -28.35 15.75
N GLY A 522 -30.68 -28.59 14.97
CA GLY A 522 -29.56 -27.66 14.76
C GLY A 522 -28.27 -28.41 14.43
N PRO A 523 -27.20 -27.68 14.04
CA PRO A 523 -25.88 -28.24 13.73
C PRO A 523 -25.25 -28.88 14.97
N GLU A 524 -24.16 -29.62 14.76
CA GLU A 524 -23.46 -30.36 15.80
C GLU A 524 -22.64 -29.43 16.71
N ASP A 525 -21.79 -28.60 16.14
CA ASP A 525 -21.22 -27.47 16.88
C ASP A 525 -22.27 -26.35 17.02
N ARG A 526 -22.80 -26.22 18.24
CA ARG A 526 -23.65 -25.09 18.64
C ARG A 526 -22.87 -23.96 19.31
N SER A 527 -21.58 -24.15 19.57
CA SER A 527 -20.73 -23.14 20.22
C SER A 527 -20.25 -22.07 19.24
N GLY A 528 -19.92 -22.43 17.99
CA GLY A 528 -19.53 -21.48 16.94
C GLY A 528 -20.61 -20.43 16.62
N LEU A 529 -21.87 -20.65 17.02
CA LEU A 529 -22.96 -19.67 16.90
C LEU A 529 -22.72 -18.38 17.71
N THR A 530 -21.76 -18.33 18.63
CA THR A 530 -21.33 -17.10 19.31
C THR A 530 -20.25 -16.31 18.56
N ALA A 531 -19.67 -16.87 17.49
CA ALA A 531 -18.68 -16.22 16.63
C ALA A 531 -19.32 -15.94 15.24
N PRO A 532 -19.97 -14.78 15.05
CA PRO A 532 -20.88 -14.55 13.93
C PRO A 532 -20.24 -14.70 12.54
N ASP A 533 -18.99 -14.28 12.41
CA ASP A 533 -18.26 -14.19 11.13
C ASP A 533 -17.38 -15.42 10.84
N GLN A 534 -17.36 -16.41 11.73
CA GLN A 534 -16.75 -17.71 11.45
C GLN A 534 -17.66 -18.52 10.48
N PRO A 535 -17.09 -19.37 9.60
CA PRO A 535 -17.86 -20.26 8.72
C PRO A 535 -18.67 -21.28 9.52
N ARG A 536 -19.80 -21.73 8.96
CA ARG A 536 -20.68 -22.72 9.59
C ARG A 536 -20.20 -24.15 9.34
N LEU A 537 -19.57 -24.71 10.36
CA LEU A 537 -19.04 -26.08 10.42
C LEU A 537 -20.05 -27.09 10.97
N GLY A 538 -19.77 -28.41 10.89
CA GLY A 538 -20.58 -29.42 11.60
C GLY A 538 -22.02 -29.54 11.09
N VAL A 539 -22.20 -29.32 9.79
CA VAL A 539 -23.42 -29.51 9.01
C VAL A 539 -23.17 -30.56 7.94
N ASN A 540 -24.18 -31.37 7.62
CA ASN A 540 -24.11 -32.32 6.52
C ASN A 540 -24.62 -31.72 5.20
N TRP A 541 -24.59 -32.53 4.13
CA TRP A 541 -25.00 -32.07 2.81
C TRP A 541 -26.49 -31.69 2.75
N TYR A 542 -27.37 -32.43 3.45
CA TYR A 542 -28.80 -32.12 3.50
C TYR A 542 -29.10 -30.81 4.26
N GLU A 543 -28.30 -30.51 5.29
CA GLU A 543 -28.38 -29.26 6.06
C GLU A 543 -27.88 -28.05 5.26
N ALA A 544 -26.87 -28.24 4.41
CA ALA A 544 -26.39 -27.25 3.45
C ALA A 544 -27.41 -27.04 2.30
N GLU A 545 -27.99 -28.12 1.77
CA GLU A 545 -29.07 -28.08 0.78
C GLU A 545 -30.30 -27.32 1.31
N ALA A 546 -30.72 -27.60 2.55
CA ALA A 546 -31.90 -26.96 3.15
C ALA A 546 -31.69 -25.46 3.41
N TYR A 547 -30.47 -25.05 3.79
CA TYR A 547 -30.11 -23.64 3.83
C TYR A 547 -30.15 -23.01 2.44
N ALA A 548 -29.57 -23.65 1.41
CA ALA A 548 -29.55 -23.11 0.06
C ALA A 548 -30.97 -22.90 -0.48
N ARG A 549 -31.85 -23.89 -0.31
CA ARG A 549 -33.29 -23.80 -0.64
C ARG A 549 -33.97 -22.63 0.08
N TRP A 550 -33.68 -22.40 1.37
CA TRP A 550 -34.19 -21.25 2.14
C TRP A 550 -33.68 -19.88 1.65
N ARG A 551 -32.48 -19.83 1.05
CA ARG A 551 -31.95 -18.63 0.39
C ARG A 551 -32.58 -18.35 -0.99
N GLY A 552 -33.35 -19.29 -1.55
CA GLY A 552 -33.73 -19.24 -2.98
C GLY A 552 -32.54 -19.54 -3.89
N ALA A 553 -31.63 -20.40 -3.43
CA ALA A 553 -30.33 -20.71 -4.02
C ALA A 553 -30.11 -22.24 -4.09
N ARG A 554 -28.97 -22.66 -4.63
CA ARG A 554 -28.48 -24.05 -4.60
C ARG A 554 -27.01 -24.10 -4.20
N LEU A 555 -26.49 -25.29 -3.93
CA LEU A 555 -25.03 -25.48 -3.85
C LEU A 555 -24.44 -25.32 -5.27
N PRO A 556 -23.18 -24.82 -5.40
CA PRO A 556 -22.47 -24.84 -6.68
C PRO A 556 -22.31 -26.28 -7.18
N THR A 557 -22.26 -26.50 -8.50
CA THR A 557 -21.68 -27.73 -9.04
C THR A 557 -20.18 -27.74 -8.84
N GLU A 558 -19.57 -28.90 -9.00
CA GLU A 558 -18.14 -29.12 -8.83
C GLU A 558 -17.34 -28.32 -9.88
N ALA A 559 -17.90 -28.17 -11.08
CA ALA A 559 -17.35 -27.34 -12.14
C ALA A 559 -17.54 -25.84 -11.90
N GLU A 560 -18.69 -25.41 -11.37
CA GLU A 560 -18.90 -24.01 -10.96
C GLU A 560 -17.89 -23.61 -9.88
N TRP A 561 -17.77 -24.42 -8.83
CA TRP A 561 -16.83 -24.17 -7.75
C TRP A 561 -15.37 -24.09 -8.26
N GLU A 562 -14.94 -25.07 -9.09
CA GLU A 562 -13.57 -25.08 -9.60
C GLU A 562 -13.30 -23.90 -10.54
N TYR A 563 -14.25 -23.53 -11.41
CA TYR A 563 -14.15 -22.36 -12.27
C TYR A 563 -14.02 -21.06 -11.47
N ALA A 564 -14.82 -20.88 -10.43
CA ALA A 564 -14.77 -19.70 -9.58
C ALA A 564 -13.43 -19.59 -8.81
N ALA A 565 -12.78 -20.72 -8.50
CA ALA A 565 -11.44 -20.75 -7.92
C ALA A 565 -10.36 -20.40 -8.97
N ARG A 566 -10.24 -21.17 -10.05
CA ARG A 566 -9.06 -21.13 -10.95
C ARG A 566 -9.22 -20.34 -12.24
N GLY A 567 -10.45 -20.14 -12.69
CA GLY A 567 -10.81 -19.40 -13.90
C GLY A 567 -10.30 -19.98 -15.22
N PRO A 568 -10.50 -19.25 -16.34
CA PRO A 568 -10.02 -19.62 -17.67
C PRO A 568 -8.49 -19.82 -17.75
N MET A 569 -7.73 -19.25 -16.81
CA MET A 569 -6.28 -19.37 -16.71
C MET A 569 -5.81 -20.73 -16.18
N GLY A 570 -6.73 -21.57 -15.67
CA GLY A 570 -6.42 -22.93 -15.23
C GLY A 570 -5.53 -23.01 -13.99
N TYR A 571 -5.55 -22.01 -13.10
CA TYR A 571 -4.63 -21.93 -11.96
C TYR A 571 -4.68 -23.16 -11.00
N ILE A 572 -3.57 -23.42 -10.30
CA ILE A 572 -3.47 -24.50 -9.29
C ILE A 572 -4.09 -24.07 -7.95
N TYR A 573 -3.97 -22.79 -7.58
CA TYR A 573 -4.55 -22.15 -6.39
C TYR A 573 -5.35 -20.91 -6.83
N ALA A 574 -6.24 -20.35 -5.99
CA ALA A 574 -7.12 -19.26 -6.44
C ALA A 574 -6.37 -18.02 -6.95
N TRP A 575 -5.18 -17.74 -6.41
CA TRP A 575 -4.30 -16.62 -6.79
C TRP A 575 -3.28 -16.94 -7.90
N GLY A 576 -3.15 -18.20 -8.35
CA GLY A 576 -2.13 -18.59 -9.34
C GLY A 576 -1.51 -19.97 -9.14
N ASN A 577 -0.41 -20.24 -9.85
CA ASN A 577 0.24 -21.56 -9.88
C ASN A 577 1.30 -21.77 -8.78
N ALA A 578 1.92 -20.69 -8.29
CA ALA A 578 2.93 -20.77 -7.23
C ALA A 578 2.26 -20.76 -5.85
N TYR A 579 2.55 -21.75 -5.03
CA TYR A 579 2.14 -21.75 -3.62
C TYR A 579 2.93 -20.69 -2.83
N GLN A 580 2.26 -19.98 -1.92
CA GLN A 580 2.85 -18.93 -1.09
C GLN A 580 2.46 -19.17 0.37
N ASN A 581 3.43 -19.10 1.30
CA ASN A 581 3.17 -19.32 2.73
C ASN A 581 2.41 -18.12 3.35
N GLY A 582 1.47 -18.41 4.24
CA GLY A 582 0.59 -17.44 4.87
C GLY A 582 -0.39 -16.78 3.92
N GLN A 583 -0.67 -17.40 2.76
CA GLN A 583 -1.58 -16.90 1.73
C GLN A 583 -3.03 -17.32 1.96
N ALA A 584 -3.25 -18.54 2.47
CA ALA A 584 -4.55 -19.09 2.84
C ALA A 584 -4.49 -19.79 4.21
N HIS A 585 -5.66 -20.06 4.80
CA HIS A 585 -5.76 -20.65 6.14
C HIS A 585 -5.67 -22.18 6.11
N ILE A 586 -4.46 -22.73 5.99
CA ILE A 586 -4.20 -24.19 5.88
C ILE A 586 -2.98 -24.65 6.73
N ASN A 587 -2.71 -25.96 6.77
CA ASN A 587 -1.60 -26.54 7.52
C ASN A 587 -0.27 -26.49 6.73
N GLU A 588 0.54 -25.48 7.02
CA GLU A 588 1.80 -25.20 6.32
C GLU A 588 3.06 -25.80 6.95
N ILE A 589 2.96 -26.71 7.94
CA ILE A 589 4.14 -27.23 8.68
C ILE A 589 5.21 -27.81 7.74
N THR A 590 4.81 -28.51 6.68
CA THR A 590 5.74 -29.09 5.68
C THR A 590 6.43 -28.06 4.78
N ARG A 591 6.02 -26.79 4.83
CA ARG A 591 6.62 -25.64 4.14
C ARG A 591 7.25 -24.62 5.10
N GLY A 592 7.33 -24.94 6.40
CA GLY A 592 7.89 -24.05 7.43
C GLY A 592 6.92 -23.00 7.97
N GLY A 593 5.64 -23.06 7.62
CA GLY A 593 4.59 -22.22 8.22
C GLY A 593 4.04 -22.81 9.53
N LYS A 594 3.07 -22.11 10.14
CA LYS A 594 2.36 -22.59 11.34
C LYS A 594 1.11 -23.37 10.93
N SER A 595 0.74 -24.41 11.66
CA SER A 595 -0.58 -25.03 11.52
C SER A 595 -1.59 -24.27 12.38
N PRO A 596 -2.75 -23.85 11.84
CA PRO A 596 -3.87 -23.34 12.62
C PRO A 596 -4.61 -24.49 13.34
N THR A 597 -5.24 -24.18 14.46
CA THR A 597 -5.99 -25.14 15.30
C THR A 597 -7.50 -25.17 15.04
N SER A 598 -8.03 -24.15 14.36
CA SER A 598 -9.44 -23.94 14.03
C SER A 598 -9.57 -23.15 12.74
N SER A 599 -10.78 -23.02 12.19
CA SER A 599 -11.11 -22.04 11.15
C SER A 599 -10.84 -20.59 11.61
N ALA A 600 -10.68 -19.71 10.63
CA ALA A 600 -10.64 -18.26 10.79
C ALA A 600 -12.01 -17.64 10.46
N PRO A 601 -12.30 -16.40 10.91
CA PRO A 601 -13.39 -15.61 10.36
C PRO A 601 -13.28 -15.53 8.83
N VAL A 602 -14.40 -15.60 8.13
CA VAL A 602 -14.39 -15.57 6.66
C VAL A 602 -13.81 -14.26 6.14
N GLY A 603 -13.08 -14.31 5.03
CA GLY A 603 -12.36 -13.16 4.49
C GLY A 603 -11.13 -12.72 5.29
N SER A 604 -10.67 -13.48 6.30
CA SER A 604 -9.42 -13.14 7.03
C SER A 604 -8.20 -13.01 6.11
N PHE A 605 -8.25 -13.58 4.90
CA PHE A 605 -7.21 -13.56 3.88
C PHE A 605 -7.59 -12.69 2.66
N LEU A 606 -8.45 -11.68 2.87
CA LEU A 606 -9.01 -10.73 1.88
C LEU A 606 -8.07 -10.15 0.81
N LEU A 607 -6.76 -10.04 1.11
CA LEU A 607 -5.73 -9.51 0.20
C LEU A 607 -4.79 -10.59 -0.37
N LYS A 608 -5.09 -11.87 -0.12
CA LYS A 608 -4.18 -13.01 -0.35
C LYS A 608 -4.83 -14.21 -1.02
N ASP A 609 -5.85 -14.80 -0.40
CA ASP A 609 -6.64 -15.89 -0.99
C ASP A 609 -7.85 -15.31 -1.72
N LYS A 610 -7.58 -14.67 -2.86
CA LYS A 610 -8.59 -14.02 -3.71
C LYS A 610 -8.51 -14.59 -5.12
N SER A 611 -9.64 -15.13 -5.60
CA SER A 611 -9.76 -15.64 -6.96
C SER A 611 -9.92 -14.54 -8.00
N TRP A 612 -9.81 -14.93 -9.28
CA TRP A 612 -9.97 -14.05 -10.44
C TRP A 612 -11.32 -13.30 -10.52
N VAL A 613 -12.39 -13.85 -9.94
CA VAL A 613 -13.72 -13.21 -9.80
C VAL A 613 -13.92 -12.50 -8.45
N GLY A 614 -12.90 -12.50 -7.60
CA GLY A 614 -12.92 -11.87 -6.28
C GLY A 614 -13.60 -12.70 -5.18
N ALA A 615 -13.90 -13.97 -5.43
CA ALA A 615 -14.26 -14.89 -4.35
C ALA A 615 -13.05 -15.15 -3.44
N LEU A 616 -13.32 -15.43 -2.17
CA LEU A 616 -12.35 -15.55 -1.09
C LEU A 616 -12.42 -16.93 -0.45
N ASP A 617 -11.34 -17.31 0.23
CA ASP A 617 -11.24 -18.52 1.06
C ASP A 617 -11.50 -19.82 0.27
N LEU A 618 -11.22 -19.81 -1.04
CA LEU A 618 -11.37 -20.98 -1.92
C LEU A 618 -10.14 -21.91 -1.89
N THR A 619 -9.04 -21.52 -1.25
CA THR A 619 -7.81 -22.32 -1.15
C THR A 619 -7.53 -22.76 0.30
N GLY A 620 -8.55 -22.79 1.15
CA GLY A 620 -8.38 -23.16 2.55
C GLY A 620 -9.56 -22.77 3.44
N ASN A 621 -9.26 -22.42 4.68
CA ASN A 621 -10.22 -22.21 5.76
C ASN A 621 -11.04 -23.47 6.07
N VAL A 622 -12.06 -23.78 5.28
CA VAL A 622 -12.94 -24.95 5.45
C VAL A 622 -13.20 -25.62 4.10
N CYS A 623 -13.31 -26.95 4.09
CA CYS A 623 -13.72 -27.64 2.87
C CYS A 623 -15.18 -27.32 2.54
N GLU A 624 -15.57 -27.41 1.28
CA GLU A 624 -16.91 -26.99 0.87
C GLU A 624 -17.70 -28.08 0.16
N TRP A 625 -18.92 -28.33 0.62
CA TRP A 625 -19.89 -29.19 -0.07
C TRP A 625 -20.32 -28.59 -1.43
N THR A 626 -20.20 -29.38 -2.51
CA THR A 626 -20.81 -29.07 -3.82
C THR A 626 -22.10 -29.89 -4.02
N ALA A 627 -22.85 -29.62 -5.09
CA ALA A 627 -24.13 -30.29 -5.36
C ALA A 627 -23.98 -31.78 -5.77
N ASP A 628 -22.81 -32.14 -6.27
CA ASP A 628 -22.49 -33.32 -7.09
C ASP A 628 -22.30 -34.58 -6.25
N TRP A 629 -22.63 -35.73 -6.83
CA TRP A 629 -22.18 -37.01 -6.28
C TRP A 629 -20.70 -37.25 -6.62
N TYR A 630 -19.94 -37.77 -5.67
CA TYR A 630 -18.52 -38.05 -5.82
C TYR A 630 -18.31 -39.38 -6.55
N ASP A 631 -17.80 -39.30 -7.77
CA ASP A 631 -17.34 -40.42 -8.57
C ASP A 631 -15.88 -40.16 -8.99
N PRO A 632 -14.91 -41.02 -8.63
CA PRO A 632 -13.50 -40.83 -8.94
C PRO A 632 -13.19 -40.94 -10.44
N GLU A 633 -14.06 -41.57 -11.24
CA GLU A 633 -13.91 -41.69 -12.70
C GLU A 633 -14.73 -40.64 -13.46
N TYR A 634 -15.40 -39.69 -12.77
CA TYR A 634 -16.31 -38.73 -13.41
C TYR A 634 -15.66 -37.93 -14.55
N TYR A 635 -14.41 -37.50 -14.40
CA TYR A 635 -13.74 -36.61 -15.36
C TYR A 635 -13.57 -37.25 -16.75
N ALA A 636 -13.36 -38.57 -16.82
CA ALA A 636 -13.25 -39.29 -18.09
C ALA A 636 -14.58 -39.40 -18.87
N LYS A 637 -15.71 -38.99 -18.24
CA LYS A 637 -17.08 -39.04 -18.75
C LYS A 637 -17.88 -37.76 -18.44
N SER A 638 -17.18 -36.66 -18.11
CA SER A 638 -17.76 -35.39 -17.72
C SER A 638 -18.40 -34.71 -18.93
N GLU A 639 -19.49 -33.99 -18.70
CA GLU A 639 -20.13 -33.20 -19.76
C GLU A 639 -19.37 -31.90 -19.99
N ARG A 640 -19.18 -31.52 -21.26
CA ARG A 640 -18.44 -30.30 -21.60
C ARG A 640 -19.19 -29.04 -21.16
N ASP A 641 -20.49 -28.96 -21.41
CA ASP A 641 -21.27 -27.73 -21.25
C ASP A 641 -22.19 -27.84 -20.01
N ASN A 642 -21.98 -27.02 -18.99
CA ASN A 642 -22.70 -27.05 -17.70
C ASN A 642 -22.82 -28.45 -17.00
N PRO A 643 -21.72 -29.19 -16.76
CA PRO A 643 -21.77 -30.48 -16.06
C PRO A 643 -22.38 -30.36 -14.65
N LEU A 644 -23.29 -31.29 -14.34
CA LEU A 644 -24.07 -31.35 -13.10
C LEU A 644 -23.58 -32.44 -12.11
N GLY A 645 -22.47 -33.10 -12.43
CA GLY A 645 -21.98 -34.29 -11.73
C GLY A 645 -22.68 -35.59 -12.18
N PRO A 646 -22.35 -36.73 -11.56
CA PRO A 646 -23.11 -37.98 -11.70
C PRO A 646 -24.52 -37.83 -11.10
N GLU A 647 -25.51 -38.51 -11.65
CA GLU A 647 -26.91 -38.47 -11.16
C GLU A 647 -27.09 -39.04 -9.75
N THR A 648 -26.30 -40.06 -9.38
CA THR A 648 -26.42 -40.83 -8.13
C THR A 648 -25.05 -41.22 -7.57
N GLY A 649 -24.99 -41.53 -6.27
CA GLY A 649 -23.79 -42.00 -5.58
C GLY A 649 -24.04 -42.29 -4.10
N ASP A 650 -22.99 -42.66 -3.38
CA ASP A 650 -22.98 -42.88 -1.93
C ASP A 650 -22.38 -41.70 -1.14
N ARG A 651 -21.54 -40.89 -1.81
CA ARG A 651 -20.81 -39.74 -1.25
C ARG A 651 -21.07 -38.50 -2.10
N LYS A 652 -21.14 -37.33 -1.47
CA LYS A 652 -21.17 -36.00 -2.11
C LYS A 652 -19.78 -35.39 -2.14
N THR A 653 -19.47 -34.62 -3.18
CA THR A 653 -18.14 -34.03 -3.35
C THR A 653 -17.88 -32.88 -2.36
N ILE A 654 -16.62 -32.75 -1.95
CA ILE A 654 -16.06 -31.58 -1.26
C ILE A 654 -14.84 -31.00 -1.99
N ARG A 655 -14.65 -29.69 -1.86
CA ARG A 655 -13.55 -28.89 -2.47
C ARG A 655 -12.82 -27.98 -1.47
N GLY A 656 -11.84 -27.20 -1.94
CA GLY A 656 -11.09 -26.17 -1.20
C GLY A 656 -10.02 -26.66 -0.21
N GLY A 657 -10.25 -27.80 0.44
CA GLY A 657 -9.47 -28.18 1.61
C GLY A 657 -9.77 -27.27 2.81
N SER A 658 -9.01 -27.36 3.89
CA SER A 658 -9.37 -26.73 5.18
C SER A 658 -8.14 -26.37 6.01
N TRP A 659 -8.34 -25.77 7.19
CA TRP A 659 -7.26 -25.43 8.12
C TRP A 659 -6.36 -26.61 8.53
N VAL A 660 -6.84 -27.86 8.41
CA VAL A 660 -6.04 -29.09 8.62
C VAL A 660 -5.40 -29.66 7.34
N SER A 661 -5.83 -29.21 6.16
CA SER A 661 -5.29 -29.65 4.87
C SER A 661 -3.88 -29.14 4.63
N SER A 662 -3.07 -29.92 3.92
CA SER A 662 -1.79 -29.47 3.37
C SER A 662 -1.98 -28.71 2.04
N PRO A 663 -0.99 -27.94 1.56
CA PRO A 663 -1.04 -27.25 0.26
C PRO A 663 -1.48 -28.14 -0.92
N THR A 664 -1.00 -29.39 -1.00
CA THR A 664 -1.33 -30.32 -2.10
C THR A 664 -2.78 -30.83 -2.05
N THR A 665 -3.46 -30.65 -0.90
CA THR A 665 -4.86 -31.02 -0.62
C THR A 665 -5.78 -29.80 -0.47
N SER A 666 -5.31 -28.63 -0.91
CA SER A 666 -6.08 -27.38 -0.99
C SER A 666 -5.96 -26.70 -2.36
N ARG A 667 -5.45 -27.42 -3.36
CA ARG A 667 -5.43 -26.99 -4.77
C ARG A 667 -6.86 -26.86 -5.30
N ALA A 668 -7.10 -25.94 -6.22
CA ALA A 668 -8.40 -25.73 -6.84
C ALA A 668 -8.98 -27.02 -7.46
N ALA A 669 -8.15 -27.84 -8.12
CA ALA A 669 -8.55 -29.12 -8.72
C ALA A 669 -8.69 -30.29 -7.73
N PHE A 670 -8.29 -30.14 -6.46
CA PHE A 670 -8.37 -31.23 -5.48
C PHE A 670 -9.82 -31.56 -5.09
N ARG A 671 -10.19 -32.83 -5.19
CA ARG A 671 -11.55 -33.33 -4.94
C ARG A 671 -11.58 -34.59 -4.07
N ALA A 672 -12.47 -34.59 -3.08
CA ALA A 672 -12.74 -35.73 -2.21
C ALA A 672 -14.26 -35.88 -2.00
N GLY A 673 -14.71 -36.98 -1.39
CA GLY A 673 -16.14 -37.21 -1.13
C GLY A 673 -16.44 -37.57 0.32
N HIS A 674 -17.60 -37.16 0.84
CA HIS A 674 -18.12 -37.55 2.15
C HIS A 674 -19.56 -38.08 2.03
N ALA A 675 -19.96 -39.03 2.88
CA ALA A 675 -21.34 -39.51 2.89
C ALA A 675 -22.29 -38.35 3.28
N PRO A 676 -23.44 -38.17 2.59
CA PRO A 676 -24.23 -36.94 2.65
C PRO A 676 -24.89 -36.67 4.00
N ASP A 677 -24.96 -37.69 4.88
CA ASP A 677 -25.48 -37.57 6.24
C ASP A 677 -24.40 -37.22 7.28
N THR A 678 -23.10 -37.29 6.94
CA THR A 678 -21.98 -36.98 7.83
C THR A 678 -21.78 -35.48 8.03
N ARG A 679 -21.41 -35.07 9.26
CA ARG A 679 -21.19 -33.68 9.66
C ARG A 679 -19.70 -33.39 9.91
N PRO A 680 -18.88 -33.20 8.86
CA PRO A 680 -17.48 -32.84 9.03
C PRO A 680 -17.34 -31.54 9.84
N LEU A 681 -16.50 -31.56 10.87
CA LEU A 681 -16.20 -30.37 11.67
C LEU A 681 -15.25 -29.40 10.97
N ASN A 682 -14.62 -29.78 9.85
CA ASN A 682 -13.69 -28.95 9.08
C ASN A 682 -14.22 -28.54 7.69
N CYS A 683 -15.46 -28.90 7.33
CA CYS A 683 -16.11 -28.40 6.12
C CYS A 683 -17.31 -27.49 6.46
N GLY A 684 -17.45 -26.43 5.68
CA GLY A 684 -18.65 -25.62 5.53
C GLY A 684 -19.21 -25.76 4.12
N PHE A 685 -19.73 -24.67 3.57
CA PHE A 685 -20.28 -24.60 2.21
C PHE A 685 -20.52 -23.13 1.82
N ARG A 686 -20.65 -22.85 0.52
CA ARG A 686 -21.19 -21.60 -0.03
C ARG A 686 -22.32 -21.91 -1.02
N VAL A 687 -23.11 -20.91 -1.41
CA VAL A 687 -24.26 -21.11 -2.34
C VAL A 687 -24.10 -20.33 -3.63
N VAL A 688 -24.78 -20.80 -4.68
CA VAL A 688 -24.97 -20.08 -5.94
C VAL A 688 -26.44 -19.80 -6.21
N SER A 689 -26.71 -18.73 -6.96
CA SER A 689 -28.05 -18.34 -7.37
C SER A 689 -28.09 -17.96 -8.85
N GLU A 690 -29.22 -18.26 -9.48
CA GLU A 690 -29.40 -18.17 -10.93
C GLU A 690 -29.49 -16.74 -11.46
N SER A 691 -29.62 -16.63 -12.78
CA SER A 691 -28.47 -16.16 -13.56
C SER A 691 -27.95 -14.77 -13.22
N ALA A 692 -26.63 -14.64 -13.22
CA ALA A 692 -25.96 -13.38 -13.47
C ALA A 692 -25.97 -13.06 -14.97
N GLN A 693 -27.12 -13.19 -15.66
CA GLN A 693 -27.31 -12.54 -16.94
C GLN A 693 -26.90 -11.09 -16.75
N PRO A 694 -25.82 -10.60 -17.40
CA PRO A 694 -25.63 -9.17 -17.45
C PRO A 694 -26.91 -8.64 -18.09
N VAL A 695 -27.52 -7.62 -17.50
CA VAL A 695 -28.40 -6.76 -18.28
C VAL A 695 -27.49 -6.07 -19.28
N VAL A 696 -27.24 -6.76 -20.40
CA VAL A 696 -26.74 -6.16 -21.64
C VAL A 696 -27.86 -5.22 -22.02
N ASN A 697 -27.74 -4.00 -21.52
CA ASN A 697 -28.63 -2.93 -21.88
C ASN A 697 -28.37 -2.67 -23.36
N ASN A 698 -29.18 -3.31 -24.21
CA ASN A 698 -29.04 -3.27 -25.66
C ASN A 698 -29.31 -1.87 -26.26
N ALA A 699 -29.55 -0.86 -25.40
CA ALA A 699 -29.41 0.54 -25.76
C ALA A 699 -27.95 0.88 -26.12
N PRO A 700 -27.72 1.68 -27.18
CA PRO A 700 -26.41 2.25 -27.47
C PRO A 700 -25.82 3.01 -26.27
N LEU A 701 -24.52 2.85 -26.02
CA LEU A 701 -23.81 3.57 -24.96
C LEU A 701 -23.17 4.83 -25.53
N LYS A 702 -23.55 6.00 -24.99
CA LYS A 702 -22.88 7.27 -25.24
C LYS A 702 -22.01 7.65 -24.06
N PHE A 703 -20.72 7.88 -24.28
CA PHE A 703 -19.83 8.46 -23.28
C PHE A 703 -18.69 9.26 -23.91
N THR A 704 -18.10 10.15 -23.13
CA THR A 704 -16.90 10.91 -23.50
C THR A 704 -15.68 10.36 -22.75
N LEU A 705 -14.64 10.01 -23.50
CA LEU A 705 -13.31 9.76 -22.98
C LEU A 705 -12.54 11.08 -22.92
N LEU A 706 -12.17 11.48 -21.71
CA LEU A 706 -11.15 12.47 -21.43
C LEU A 706 -9.83 11.75 -21.17
N HIS A 707 -8.73 12.25 -21.71
CA HIS A 707 -7.41 11.64 -21.47
C HIS A 707 -6.25 12.62 -21.46
N THR A 708 -5.19 12.19 -20.79
CA THR A 708 -3.88 12.84 -20.73
C THR A 708 -2.76 11.81 -20.85
N ASN A 709 -1.59 12.28 -21.26
CA ASN A 709 -0.36 11.48 -21.35
C ASN A 709 0.84 12.38 -21.03
N ASP A 710 1.93 11.80 -20.53
CA ASP A 710 3.28 12.38 -20.45
C ASP A 710 3.44 13.75 -19.76
N THR A 711 2.46 14.13 -18.93
CA THR A 711 2.34 15.46 -18.29
C THR A 711 3.53 15.86 -17.40
N GLN A 712 4.40 14.90 -17.02
CA GLN A 712 5.68 15.16 -16.36
C GLN A 712 5.59 16.15 -15.19
N SER A 713 4.58 15.98 -14.34
CA SER A 713 4.33 16.81 -13.14
C SER A 713 4.23 18.33 -13.41
N ASN A 714 3.81 18.73 -14.61
CA ASN A 714 3.55 20.13 -14.98
C ASN A 714 2.18 20.61 -14.47
N HIS A 715 2.10 20.86 -13.17
CA HIS A 715 0.86 21.29 -12.51
C HIS A 715 0.56 22.78 -12.72
N MET A 716 1.61 23.60 -12.90
CA MET A 716 1.52 25.04 -13.16
C MET A 716 1.33 25.33 -14.66
N PRO A 717 0.71 26.45 -15.04
CA PRO A 717 0.77 26.96 -16.41
C PRO A 717 2.22 27.27 -16.83
N GLN A 718 2.50 27.11 -18.12
CA GLN A 718 3.78 27.41 -18.76
C GLN A 718 3.99 28.93 -18.93
N ASN A 719 5.18 29.35 -19.37
CA ASN A 719 5.54 30.78 -19.52
C ASN A 719 4.68 31.56 -20.54
N ASP A 720 4.02 30.87 -21.47
CA ASP A 720 3.03 31.45 -22.40
C ASP A 720 1.60 31.51 -21.80
N GLY A 721 1.42 30.98 -20.59
CA GLY A 721 0.16 30.90 -19.85
C GLY A 721 -0.72 29.69 -20.20
N THR A 722 -0.25 28.79 -21.07
CA THR A 722 -0.95 27.54 -21.44
C THR A 722 -0.68 26.41 -20.45
N GLY A 723 -1.59 25.43 -20.37
CA GLY A 723 -1.48 24.28 -19.48
C GLY A 723 -1.87 24.55 -18.03
N GLY A 724 -1.45 23.64 -17.16
CA GLY A 724 -1.72 23.66 -15.72
C GLY A 724 -3.00 22.90 -15.34
N ASP A 725 -2.90 22.04 -14.32
CA ASP A 725 -3.98 21.15 -13.89
C ASP A 725 -5.20 21.91 -13.35
N ALA A 726 -5.05 23.16 -12.88
CA ALA A 726 -6.17 24.01 -12.48
C ALA A 726 -7.04 24.47 -13.68
N ARG A 727 -6.48 24.68 -14.87
CA ARG A 727 -7.30 24.90 -16.08
C ARG A 727 -7.90 23.58 -16.58
N MET A 728 -7.16 22.48 -16.42
CA MET A 728 -7.63 21.13 -16.77
C MET A 728 -8.87 20.75 -15.96
N ALA A 729 -8.88 21.05 -14.66
CA ALA A 729 -10.02 20.90 -13.76
C ALA A 729 -11.28 21.58 -14.29
N THR A 730 -11.19 22.85 -14.71
CA THR A 730 -12.31 23.57 -15.33
C THR A 730 -12.84 22.87 -16.57
N VAL A 731 -11.97 22.33 -17.43
CA VAL A 731 -12.40 21.57 -18.62
C VAL A 731 -13.06 20.25 -18.24
N ILE A 732 -12.49 19.51 -17.30
CA ILE A 732 -13.03 18.24 -16.80
C ILE A 732 -14.41 18.45 -16.15
N ASN A 733 -14.53 19.46 -15.28
CA ASN A 733 -15.77 19.80 -14.57
C ASN A 733 -16.85 20.31 -15.55
N ARG A 734 -16.47 21.13 -16.55
CA ARG A 734 -17.37 21.52 -17.65
C ARG A 734 -17.88 20.31 -18.43
N VAL A 735 -17.00 19.41 -18.87
CA VAL A 735 -17.40 18.22 -19.66
C VAL A 735 -18.27 17.27 -18.83
N ARG A 736 -17.98 17.09 -17.53
CA ARG A 736 -18.83 16.34 -16.60
C ARG A 736 -20.23 16.95 -16.41
N GLY A 737 -20.39 18.26 -16.61
CA GLY A 737 -21.69 18.93 -16.69
C GLY A 737 -22.38 18.82 -18.05
N GLU A 738 -21.62 18.70 -19.15
CA GLU A 738 -22.15 18.55 -20.51
C GLU A 738 -22.66 17.13 -20.83
N VAL A 739 -22.06 16.08 -20.26
CA VAL A 739 -22.38 14.68 -20.63
C VAL A 739 -22.72 13.79 -19.44
N GLN A 740 -23.74 12.94 -19.60
CA GLN A 740 -24.19 11.99 -18.57
C GLN A 740 -23.12 10.96 -18.18
N ASN A 741 -22.26 10.57 -19.13
CA ASN A 741 -21.24 9.55 -18.93
C ASN A 741 -19.89 10.09 -19.40
N SER A 742 -18.91 10.17 -18.50
CA SER A 742 -17.53 10.50 -18.83
C SER A 742 -16.55 9.59 -18.10
N LEU A 743 -15.40 9.38 -18.73
CA LEU A 743 -14.28 8.59 -18.22
C LEU A 743 -13.01 9.42 -18.38
N LEU A 744 -12.23 9.59 -17.30
CA LEU A 744 -10.95 10.29 -17.27
C LEU A 744 -9.82 9.29 -17.00
N VAL A 745 -8.91 9.15 -17.96
CA VAL A 745 -7.76 8.24 -17.90
C VAL A 745 -6.44 8.96 -18.13
N ASP A 746 -5.35 8.41 -17.62
CA ASP A 746 -4.00 8.81 -18.00
C ASP A 746 -3.27 7.64 -18.68
N VAL A 747 -2.34 7.89 -19.60
CA VAL A 747 -1.57 6.83 -20.31
C VAL A 747 -0.28 6.44 -19.57
N GLY A 748 0.19 7.26 -18.63
CA GLY A 748 1.52 7.17 -18.03
C GLY A 748 2.45 8.29 -18.51
N GLY A 749 3.67 8.30 -17.98
CA GLY A 749 4.67 9.35 -18.24
C GLY A 749 4.55 10.56 -17.31
N ARG A 750 3.87 10.48 -16.16
CA ARG A 750 3.66 11.62 -15.25
C ARG A 750 4.77 11.80 -14.21
N LEU A 751 5.39 10.72 -13.75
CA LEU A 751 6.27 10.71 -12.58
C LEU A 751 7.72 11.12 -12.89
N SER A 752 7.90 12.33 -13.41
CA SER A 752 9.21 12.94 -13.73
C SER A 752 9.04 14.47 -13.90
N GLY A 753 10.09 15.16 -14.34
CA GLY A 753 9.96 16.39 -15.15
C GLY A 753 10.07 17.75 -14.46
N THR A 754 9.48 17.95 -13.27
CA THR A 754 9.49 19.25 -12.57
C THR A 754 10.01 19.15 -11.13
N LEU A 755 10.32 20.30 -10.53
CA LEU A 755 10.65 20.37 -9.09
C LEU A 755 9.53 19.83 -8.19
N PHE A 756 8.25 19.86 -8.60
CA PHE A 756 7.17 19.20 -7.86
C PHE A 756 7.44 17.70 -7.72
N HIS A 757 7.90 17.04 -8.79
CA HIS A 757 8.25 15.63 -8.72
C HIS A 757 9.44 15.37 -7.79
N ARG A 758 10.47 16.23 -7.82
CA ARG A 758 11.65 16.07 -6.95
C ARG A 758 11.39 16.38 -5.48
N VAL A 759 10.51 17.34 -5.18
CA VAL A 759 10.13 17.73 -3.80
C VAL A 759 9.11 16.76 -3.19
N PHE A 760 8.15 16.26 -3.98
CA PHE A 760 7.04 15.42 -3.48
C PHE A 760 7.14 13.93 -3.87
N ALA A 761 8.16 13.51 -4.62
CA ALA A 761 8.38 12.12 -5.05
C ALA A 761 7.15 11.44 -5.72
N GLY A 762 6.31 12.21 -6.41
CA GLY A 762 5.06 11.74 -7.04
C GLY A 762 3.79 11.98 -6.23
N GLN A 763 3.88 12.33 -4.94
CA GLN A 763 2.73 12.59 -4.05
C GLN A 763 1.98 13.90 -4.39
N ASN A 764 2.60 14.75 -5.21
CA ASN A 764 1.96 15.82 -5.97
C ASN A 764 0.89 15.28 -6.95
N ASN A 765 1.23 14.26 -7.75
CA ASN A 765 0.30 13.64 -8.67
C ASN A 765 -0.81 12.87 -7.93
N VAL A 766 -0.50 12.21 -6.81
CA VAL A 766 -1.50 11.51 -5.98
C VAL A 766 -2.65 12.46 -5.60
N GLN A 767 -2.33 13.61 -5.04
CA GLN A 767 -3.32 14.59 -4.59
C GLN A 767 -4.12 15.16 -5.76
N ILE A 768 -3.42 15.61 -6.82
CA ILE A 768 -4.06 16.26 -7.97
C ILE A 768 -4.91 15.28 -8.78
N MET A 769 -4.42 14.09 -9.10
CA MET A 769 -5.20 13.10 -9.86
C MET A 769 -6.40 12.57 -9.05
N THR A 770 -6.28 12.50 -7.72
CA THR A 770 -7.43 12.17 -6.84
C THR A 770 -8.46 13.30 -6.84
N ALA A 771 -8.05 14.56 -6.79
CA ALA A 771 -8.95 15.72 -6.81
C ALA A 771 -9.62 15.92 -8.19
N LEU A 772 -8.89 15.70 -9.29
CA LEU A 772 -9.43 15.66 -10.65
C LEU A 772 -10.32 14.44 -10.91
N GLY A 773 -10.22 13.38 -10.08
CA GLY A 773 -11.03 12.18 -10.19
C GLY A 773 -10.68 11.32 -11.42
N TYR A 774 -9.40 11.01 -11.61
CA TYR A 774 -8.98 9.98 -12.56
C TYR A 774 -9.53 8.60 -12.16
N GLN A 775 -9.83 7.75 -13.14
CA GLN A 775 -10.47 6.45 -12.93
C GLN A 775 -9.61 5.25 -13.35
N ALA A 776 -8.55 5.50 -14.14
CA ALA A 776 -7.49 4.54 -14.46
C ALA A 776 -6.22 5.29 -14.91
N MET A 777 -5.05 4.67 -14.73
CA MET A 777 -3.77 5.16 -15.23
C MET A 777 -2.98 4.03 -15.89
N GLY A 778 -2.48 4.26 -17.10
CA GLY A 778 -1.49 3.39 -17.74
C GLY A 778 -0.10 3.61 -17.13
N ILE A 779 0.76 2.59 -17.19
CA ILE A 779 2.15 2.71 -16.73
C ILE A 779 3.04 3.08 -17.92
N GLY A 780 3.78 4.18 -17.81
CA GLY A 780 4.84 4.55 -18.75
C GLY A 780 6.22 4.16 -18.25
N ASN A 781 7.25 4.42 -19.05
CA ASN A 781 8.62 4.15 -18.58
C ASN A 781 9.01 5.05 -17.40
N ARG A 782 8.48 6.28 -17.33
CA ARG A 782 8.86 7.28 -16.31
C ARG A 782 8.40 6.94 -14.91
N GLU A 783 7.33 6.16 -14.79
CA GLU A 783 6.84 5.65 -13.51
C GLU A 783 7.90 4.78 -12.78
N PHE A 784 8.92 4.29 -13.49
CA PHE A 784 10.07 3.60 -12.92
C PHE A 784 11.30 4.49 -12.68
N ASP A 785 11.28 5.80 -12.95
CA ASP A 785 12.49 6.67 -12.90
C ASP A 785 13.12 6.69 -11.47
N ASN A 786 12.29 6.57 -10.43
CA ASN A 786 12.71 6.43 -9.02
C ASN A 786 12.76 4.97 -8.50
N GLY A 787 12.54 3.96 -9.36
CA GLY A 787 12.57 2.54 -9.03
C GLY A 787 11.31 1.97 -8.35
N ASP A 788 11.23 0.63 -8.28
CA ASP A 788 10.05 -0.16 -7.89
C ASP A 788 9.36 0.31 -6.59
N ALA A 789 10.12 0.71 -5.57
CA ALA A 789 9.59 1.01 -4.24
C ALA A 789 8.77 2.32 -4.20
N LEU A 790 9.20 3.34 -4.94
CA LEU A 790 8.46 4.60 -5.03
C LEU A 790 7.27 4.50 -5.98
N LEU A 791 7.35 3.64 -7.02
CA LEU A 791 6.18 3.27 -7.81
C LEU A 791 5.15 2.49 -6.99
N ALA A 792 5.59 1.54 -6.15
CA ALA A 792 4.71 0.81 -5.24
C ALA A 792 4.01 1.76 -4.25
N GLN A 793 4.74 2.71 -3.66
CA GLN A 793 4.16 3.74 -2.79
C GLN A 793 3.15 4.62 -3.55
N PHE A 794 3.43 5.01 -4.80
CA PHE A 794 2.50 5.77 -5.62
C PHE A 794 1.20 4.99 -5.88
N ILE A 795 1.29 3.71 -6.28
CA ILE A 795 0.13 2.82 -6.49
C ILE A 795 -0.70 2.70 -5.20
N ASP A 796 -0.05 2.50 -4.05
CA ASP A 796 -0.74 2.38 -2.75
C ASP A 796 -1.38 3.70 -2.26
N SER A 797 -1.02 4.84 -2.86
CA SER A 797 -1.52 6.16 -2.48
C SER A 797 -2.70 6.65 -3.34
N VAL A 798 -2.85 6.14 -4.57
CA VAL A 798 -3.93 6.55 -5.50
C VAL A 798 -5.22 5.74 -5.29
N LYS A 799 -6.36 6.33 -5.67
CA LYS A 799 -7.70 5.70 -5.54
C LYS A 799 -8.20 4.99 -6.81
N PHE A 800 -7.33 4.83 -7.80
CA PHE A 800 -7.60 4.20 -9.09
C PHE A 800 -6.45 3.25 -9.45
N PRO A 801 -6.70 2.13 -10.15
CA PRO A 801 -5.67 1.15 -10.44
C PRO A 801 -4.70 1.64 -11.53
N LEU A 802 -3.44 1.20 -11.42
CA LEU A 802 -2.45 1.31 -12.49
C LEU A 802 -2.44 0.04 -13.34
N ILE A 803 -2.47 0.23 -14.66
CA ILE A 803 -2.79 -0.81 -15.65
C ILE A 803 -1.62 -1.01 -16.62
N SER A 804 -1.14 -2.25 -16.74
CA SER A 804 -0.28 -2.68 -17.86
C SER A 804 -0.28 -4.21 -17.99
N ALA A 805 -0.56 -4.71 -19.19
CA ALA A 805 -0.73 -6.14 -19.49
C ALA A 805 0.58 -6.86 -19.84
N ASN A 806 1.63 -6.13 -20.19
CA ASN A 806 2.92 -6.70 -20.58
C ASN A 806 4.02 -6.58 -19.50
N ILE A 807 3.69 -6.09 -18.30
CA ILE A 807 4.60 -6.07 -17.15
C ILE A 807 4.39 -7.32 -16.30
N ASP A 808 5.43 -8.16 -16.18
CA ASP A 808 5.54 -9.19 -15.15
C ASP A 808 6.34 -8.64 -13.96
N ALA A 809 5.62 -8.22 -12.92
CA ALA A 809 6.19 -7.82 -11.63
C ALA A 809 6.09 -8.91 -10.55
N SER A 810 5.76 -10.16 -10.90
CA SER A 810 5.47 -11.24 -9.94
C SER A 810 6.65 -11.61 -9.02
N LYS A 811 7.88 -11.26 -9.42
CA LYS A 811 9.12 -11.48 -8.65
C LYS A 811 9.52 -10.26 -7.81
N SER A 812 8.93 -9.10 -8.03
CA SER A 812 9.28 -7.88 -7.30
C SER A 812 8.59 -7.86 -5.93
N GLN A 813 9.39 -7.83 -4.86
CA GLN A 813 8.92 -7.87 -3.47
C GLN A 813 7.95 -6.73 -3.11
N VAL A 814 7.95 -5.64 -3.89
CA VAL A 814 7.13 -4.44 -3.64
C VAL A 814 6.07 -4.18 -4.72
N LEU A 815 6.19 -4.72 -5.93
CA LEU A 815 5.21 -4.53 -7.01
C LEU A 815 4.32 -5.75 -7.31
N ALA A 816 4.63 -6.94 -6.77
CA ALA A 816 3.81 -8.13 -6.96
C ALA A 816 2.35 -7.88 -6.53
N GLY A 817 1.41 -8.14 -7.45
CA GLY A 817 -0.04 -7.94 -7.23
C GLY A 817 -0.53 -6.48 -7.28
N LYS A 818 0.35 -5.47 -7.41
CA LYS A 818 -0.05 -4.04 -7.44
C LYS A 818 -0.44 -3.53 -8.83
N ILE A 819 0.08 -4.15 -9.89
CA ILE A 819 -0.20 -3.79 -11.29
C ILE A 819 -1.25 -4.77 -11.83
N THR A 820 -2.35 -4.25 -12.40
CA THR A 820 -3.37 -5.09 -13.04
C THR A 820 -3.20 -5.12 -14.57
N PRO A 821 -3.39 -6.27 -15.25
CA PRO A 821 -3.33 -6.32 -16.71
C PRO A 821 -4.55 -5.66 -17.39
N TYR A 822 -5.69 -5.59 -16.69
CA TYR A 822 -6.87 -4.87 -17.15
C TYR A 822 -7.77 -4.43 -15.96
N LEU A 823 -8.71 -3.55 -16.27
CA LEU A 823 -9.81 -3.10 -15.43
C LEU A 823 -11.13 -3.26 -16.21
N ILE A 824 -12.23 -3.54 -15.51
CA ILE A 824 -13.58 -3.37 -16.03
C ILE A 824 -14.28 -2.33 -15.15
N ILE A 825 -14.73 -1.23 -15.78
CA ILE A 825 -15.46 -0.15 -15.12
C ILE A 825 -16.87 -0.04 -15.70
N ARG A 826 -17.86 0.38 -14.90
CA ARG A 826 -19.22 0.62 -15.39
C ARG A 826 -19.40 2.07 -15.83
N VAL A 827 -19.79 2.26 -17.09
CA VAL A 827 -20.10 3.55 -17.72
C VAL A 827 -21.53 3.47 -18.27
N GLY A 828 -22.42 4.39 -17.85
CA GLY A 828 -23.86 4.26 -18.15
C GLY A 828 -24.48 2.95 -17.65
N GLY A 829 -23.90 2.35 -16.59
CA GLY A 829 -24.24 1.02 -16.09
C GLY A 829 -23.67 -0.17 -16.89
N GLN A 830 -23.24 0.04 -18.14
CA GLN A 830 -22.64 -0.99 -19.00
C GLN A 830 -21.15 -1.19 -18.69
N PRO A 831 -20.58 -2.41 -18.82
CA PRO A 831 -19.15 -2.62 -18.64
C PRO A 831 -18.33 -2.06 -19.82
N VAL A 832 -17.24 -1.39 -19.49
CA VAL A 832 -16.17 -0.94 -20.40
C VAL A 832 -14.86 -1.50 -19.87
N GLY A 833 -14.10 -2.14 -20.75
CA GLY A 833 -12.79 -2.72 -20.46
C GLY A 833 -11.68 -1.72 -20.73
N ILE A 834 -10.68 -1.67 -19.85
CA ILE A 834 -9.47 -0.88 -20.02
C ILE A 834 -8.28 -1.80 -19.79
N THR A 835 -7.37 -1.90 -20.74
CA THR A 835 -6.09 -2.60 -20.61
C THR A 835 -4.96 -1.65 -21.04
N GLY A 836 -3.70 -2.04 -20.96
CA GLY A 836 -2.60 -1.15 -21.36
C GLY A 836 -1.31 -1.89 -21.66
N VAL A 837 -0.34 -1.18 -22.24
CA VAL A 837 1.02 -1.67 -22.48
C VAL A 837 2.05 -0.57 -22.27
N THR A 838 3.19 -0.97 -21.74
CA THR A 838 4.35 -0.12 -21.43
C THR A 838 5.50 -0.50 -22.37
N ILE A 839 6.28 0.47 -22.86
CA ILE A 839 7.42 0.20 -23.75
C ILE A 839 8.38 -0.86 -23.16
N ALA A 840 8.68 -1.91 -23.93
CA ALA A 840 9.52 -3.01 -23.45
C ALA A 840 10.99 -2.59 -23.18
N ASP A 841 11.46 -1.51 -23.81
CA ASP A 841 12.76 -0.89 -23.54
C ASP A 841 12.85 -0.16 -22.19
N THR A 842 11.81 -0.18 -21.33
CA THR A 842 11.82 0.50 -20.02
C THR A 842 13.09 0.23 -19.18
N PRO A 843 13.65 -1.00 -19.10
CA PRO A 843 14.92 -1.27 -18.41
C PRO A 843 16.17 -0.59 -19.01
N ARG A 844 16.09 -0.01 -20.21
CA ARG A 844 17.15 0.79 -20.85
C ARG A 844 16.86 2.30 -20.84
N LEU A 845 15.64 2.69 -20.49
CA LEU A 845 15.11 4.06 -20.54
C LEU A 845 14.82 4.64 -19.15
N SER A 846 14.82 3.81 -18.12
CA SER A 846 14.42 4.15 -16.75
C SER A 846 15.05 3.15 -15.75
N SER A 847 14.53 3.10 -14.51
CA SER A 847 15.15 2.48 -13.35
C SER A 847 14.42 1.27 -12.71
N PRO A 848 13.70 0.37 -13.44
CA PRO A 848 13.09 -0.82 -12.83
C PRO A 848 14.15 -1.79 -12.25
N SER A 849 13.73 -2.62 -11.29
CA SER A 849 14.54 -3.71 -10.78
C SER A 849 14.59 -4.89 -11.76
N ALA A 850 15.62 -5.74 -11.63
CA ALA A 850 15.74 -6.97 -12.42
C ALA A 850 14.64 -8.02 -12.14
N ASN A 851 13.74 -7.76 -11.19
CA ASN A 851 12.58 -8.58 -10.87
C ASN A 851 11.29 -8.12 -11.58
N VAL A 852 11.37 -7.08 -12.42
CA VAL A 852 10.28 -6.60 -13.28
C VAL A 852 10.65 -6.84 -14.74
N ALA A 853 9.87 -7.67 -15.43
CA ALA A 853 10.06 -7.99 -16.84
C ALA A 853 8.98 -7.33 -17.71
N PHE A 854 9.33 -7.05 -18.98
CA PHE A 854 8.46 -6.39 -19.95
C PHE A 854 8.41 -7.23 -21.23
N ASP A 855 7.23 -7.68 -21.66
CA ASP A 855 7.05 -8.40 -22.93
C ASP A 855 6.90 -7.40 -24.10
N SER A 856 7.68 -7.59 -25.16
CA SER A 856 7.63 -6.76 -26.37
C SER A 856 6.53 -7.15 -27.36
N ASN A 857 5.89 -8.31 -27.18
CA ASN A 857 4.75 -8.72 -28.00
C ASN A 857 3.44 -8.10 -27.46
N TYR A 858 3.29 -6.79 -27.65
CA TYR A 858 2.15 -6.01 -27.20
C TYR A 858 0.81 -6.57 -27.72
N ALA A 859 0.76 -6.99 -29.00
CA ALA A 859 -0.45 -7.55 -29.60
C ALA A 859 -0.89 -8.85 -28.93
N ASN A 860 0.02 -9.78 -28.62
CA ASN A 860 -0.29 -10.98 -27.84
C ASN A 860 -0.84 -10.63 -26.44
N GLN A 861 -0.20 -9.69 -25.72
CA GLN A 861 -0.61 -9.38 -24.35
C GLN A 861 -1.95 -8.65 -24.29
N ILE A 862 -2.22 -7.72 -25.21
CA ILE A 862 -3.54 -7.08 -25.33
C ILE A 862 -4.60 -8.09 -25.77
N ASN A 863 -4.34 -8.93 -26.80
CA ASN A 863 -5.31 -9.92 -27.26
C ASN A 863 -5.71 -10.91 -26.15
N ARG A 864 -4.80 -11.30 -25.24
CA ARG A 864 -5.12 -12.09 -24.04
C ARG A 864 -6.14 -11.38 -23.14
N GLN A 865 -5.93 -10.10 -22.84
CA GLN A 865 -6.87 -9.34 -22.00
C GLN A 865 -8.19 -9.08 -22.72
N VAL A 866 -8.17 -8.88 -24.04
CA VAL A 866 -9.40 -8.80 -24.86
C VAL A 866 -10.20 -10.10 -24.76
N ILE A 867 -9.57 -11.27 -24.91
CA ILE A 867 -10.26 -12.56 -24.78
C ILE A 867 -10.85 -12.73 -23.37
N ALA A 868 -10.09 -12.43 -22.32
CA ALA A 868 -10.58 -12.48 -20.95
C ALA A 868 -11.78 -11.53 -20.73
N MET A 869 -11.66 -10.26 -21.10
CA MET A 869 -12.74 -9.27 -20.99
C MET A 869 -13.98 -9.65 -21.82
N ARG A 870 -13.80 -10.24 -23.02
CA ARG A 870 -14.92 -10.71 -23.85
C ARG A 870 -15.66 -11.89 -23.21
N ALA A 871 -14.96 -12.81 -22.55
CA ALA A 871 -15.59 -13.87 -21.75
C ALA A 871 -16.35 -13.31 -20.53
N LEU A 872 -15.80 -12.26 -19.88
CA LEU A 872 -16.48 -11.48 -18.83
C LEU A 872 -17.68 -10.64 -19.36
N GLY A 873 -18.11 -10.82 -20.62
CA GLY A 873 -19.23 -10.12 -21.25
C GLY A 873 -18.94 -8.68 -21.68
N VAL A 874 -17.68 -8.25 -21.65
CA VAL A 874 -17.28 -6.86 -21.92
C VAL A 874 -16.95 -6.69 -23.40
N ASN A 875 -17.74 -5.85 -24.08
CA ASN A 875 -17.65 -5.69 -25.53
C ASN A 875 -17.14 -4.32 -26.02
N LYS A 876 -16.83 -3.40 -25.09
CA LYS A 876 -16.31 -2.05 -25.36
C LYS A 876 -14.94 -1.95 -24.66
N ILE A 877 -13.84 -1.86 -25.42
CA ILE A 877 -12.47 -2.02 -24.88
C ILE A 877 -11.57 -0.85 -25.34
N ILE A 878 -10.85 -0.28 -24.37
CA ILE A 878 -9.85 0.79 -24.51
C ILE A 878 -8.46 0.23 -24.16
N VAL A 879 -7.43 0.65 -24.89
CA VAL A 879 -6.02 0.38 -24.57
C VAL A 879 -5.31 1.67 -24.18
N LEU A 880 -4.53 1.66 -23.10
CA LEU A 880 -3.61 2.74 -22.68
C LEU A 880 -2.18 2.34 -23.07
N ALA A 881 -1.59 2.99 -24.08
CA ALA A 881 -0.39 2.52 -24.77
C ALA A 881 0.78 3.52 -24.63
N ASN A 882 1.59 3.40 -23.58
CA ASN A 882 2.82 4.17 -23.41
C ASN A 882 3.99 3.50 -24.17
N ILE A 883 3.82 3.37 -25.49
CA ILE A 883 4.77 2.74 -26.43
C ILE A 883 5.19 3.69 -27.57
N GLY A 884 4.58 4.87 -27.65
CA GLY A 884 4.74 5.81 -28.77
C GLY A 884 3.55 5.75 -29.73
N TYR A 885 3.30 6.85 -30.44
CA TYR A 885 2.17 7.02 -31.34
C TYR A 885 2.28 6.10 -32.57
N GLU A 886 3.44 6.05 -33.22
CA GLU A 886 3.64 5.17 -34.40
C GLU A 886 3.50 3.69 -34.02
N GLN A 887 4.09 3.27 -32.89
CA GLN A 887 3.92 1.90 -32.39
C GLN A 887 2.46 1.59 -32.03
N SER A 888 1.70 2.58 -31.54
CA SER A 888 0.26 2.44 -31.26
C SER A 888 -0.59 2.33 -32.53
N VAL A 889 -0.23 3.05 -33.60
CA VAL A 889 -0.87 2.94 -34.92
C VAL A 889 -0.59 1.58 -35.55
N ASN A 890 0.64 1.08 -35.47
CA ASN A 890 1.00 -0.25 -35.97
C ASN A 890 0.30 -1.36 -35.16
N LEU A 891 0.29 -1.25 -33.83
CA LEU A 891 -0.42 -2.16 -32.93
C LEU A 891 -1.92 -2.24 -33.23
N ALA A 892 -2.57 -1.13 -33.60
CA ALA A 892 -4.00 -1.14 -33.95
C ALA A 892 -4.33 -2.11 -35.10
N ALA A 893 -3.45 -2.25 -36.10
CA ALA A 893 -3.64 -3.16 -37.23
C ALA A 893 -3.48 -4.65 -36.86
N GLU A 894 -2.78 -4.97 -35.76
CA GLU A 894 -2.56 -6.34 -35.27
C GLU A 894 -3.67 -6.84 -34.32
N LEU A 895 -4.57 -5.94 -33.90
CA LEU A 895 -5.60 -6.20 -32.90
C LEU A 895 -6.96 -6.56 -33.50
N SER A 896 -7.89 -6.91 -32.62
CA SER A 896 -9.31 -7.14 -32.92
C SER A 896 -10.14 -6.90 -31.66
N GLY A 897 -11.35 -6.36 -31.81
CA GLY A 897 -12.28 -6.18 -30.69
C GLY A 897 -11.86 -5.13 -29.66
N VAL A 898 -10.84 -4.32 -29.97
CA VAL A 898 -10.53 -3.02 -29.34
C VAL A 898 -11.30 -1.93 -30.09
N ALA A 899 -11.62 -0.82 -29.42
CA ALA A 899 -12.27 0.34 -30.05
C ALA A 899 -11.41 1.61 -30.02
N VAL A 900 -10.59 1.78 -28.98
CA VAL A 900 -9.73 2.96 -28.80
C VAL A 900 -8.35 2.54 -28.33
N ILE A 901 -7.31 3.19 -28.87
CA ILE A 901 -5.97 3.20 -28.28
C ILE A 901 -5.63 4.64 -27.90
N VAL A 902 -5.38 4.88 -26.62
CA VAL A 902 -4.86 6.13 -26.10
C VAL A 902 -3.35 5.99 -26.00
N ALA A 903 -2.63 6.65 -26.91
CA ALA A 903 -1.17 6.61 -26.99
C ALA A 903 -0.54 7.70 -26.11
N GLY A 904 0.72 7.47 -25.73
CA GLY A 904 1.58 8.43 -25.03
C GLY A 904 3.03 8.26 -25.46
N ARG A 905 3.97 8.59 -24.56
CA ARG A 905 5.44 8.63 -24.73
C ARG A 905 5.95 9.74 -25.65
N ASP A 906 5.28 10.00 -26.77
CA ASP A 906 5.76 10.93 -27.79
C ASP A 906 5.12 12.33 -27.65
N ASN A 907 5.90 13.39 -27.87
CA ASN A 907 5.41 14.77 -27.87
C ASN A 907 4.70 15.12 -29.19
N ILE A 908 3.58 14.43 -29.47
CA ILE A 908 2.83 14.52 -30.73
C ILE A 908 1.42 15.06 -30.46
N LEU A 909 1.08 16.16 -31.15
CA LEU A 909 -0.28 16.71 -31.16
C LEU A 909 -1.09 16.12 -32.32
N LEU A 910 -2.28 15.60 -32.01
CA LEU A 910 -3.35 15.38 -32.97
C LEU A 910 -4.48 16.39 -32.74
N SER A 911 -4.95 17.04 -33.80
CA SER A 911 -6.08 17.99 -33.74
C SER A 911 -6.76 18.11 -35.11
N ASN A 912 -8.01 18.58 -35.14
CA ASN A 912 -8.67 18.99 -36.38
C ASN A 912 -8.65 20.51 -36.61
N ILE A 913 -8.15 21.29 -35.64
CA ILE A 913 -8.16 22.76 -35.67
C ILE A 913 -6.77 23.40 -35.56
N ASP A 914 -5.79 22.75 -34.91
CA ASP A 914 -4.41 23.26 -34.84
C ASP A 914 -3.64 22.95 -36.14
N PRO A 915 -3.16 23.95 -36.91
CA PRO A 915 -2.45 23.72 -38.15
C PRO A 915 -1.06 23.11 -37.97
N ASN A 916 -0.55 23.02 -36.73
CA ASN A 916 0.73 22.40 -36.39
C ASN A 916 0.59 20.94 -35.95
N ALA A 917 -0.64 20.40 -35.87
CA ALA A 917 -0.87 19.01 -35.51
C ALA A 917 -0.32 18.04 -36.56
N VAL A 918 0.26 16.92 -36.09
CA VAL A 918 0.86 15.87 -36.93
C VAL A 918 -0.21 15.08 -37.69
N GLY A 919 -1.46 15.10 -37.21
CA GLY A 919 -2.60 14.45 -37.83
C GLY A 919 -3.92 14.81 -37.18
N LYS A 920 -5.01 14.26 -37.72
CA LYS A 920 -6.38 14.47 -37.23
C LYS A 920 -6.66 13.74 -35.92
N TYR A 921 -7.66 14.23 -35.18
CA TYR A 921 -8.11 13.62 -33.94
C TYR A 921 -9.56 13.12 -34.07
N PRO A 922 -9.88 11.85 -33.77
CA PRO A 922 -8.93 10.73 -33.65
C PRO A 922 -8.31 10.39 -35.01
N ASN A 923 -7.15 9.71 -35.00
CA ASN A 923 -6.70 8.98 -36.17
C ASN A 923 -7.47 7.66 -36.26
N GLN A 924 -7.94 7.28 -37.44
CA GLN A 924 -8.70 6.04 -37.65
C GLN A 924 -7.80 4.99 -38.33
N VAL A 925 -7.57 3.88 -37.65
CA VAL A 925 -6.91 2.68 -38.19
C VAL A 925 -7.97 1.59 -38.35
N LEU A 926 -7.75 0.64 -39.26
CA LEU A 926 -8.58 -0.57 -39.36
C LEU A 926 -7.90 -1.73 -38.64
N ASP A 927 -8.65 -2.44 -37.81
CA ASP A 927 -8.23 -3.67 -37.14
C ASP A 927 -8.15 -4.85 -38.13
N LYS A 928 -7.65 -6.01 -37.68
CA LYS A 928 -7.47 -7.19 -38.55
C LYS A 928 -8.79 -7.71 -39.18
N ASP A 929 -9.93 -7.36 -38.58
CA ASP A 929 -11.28 -7.76 -39.01
C ASP A 929 -11.95 -6.65 -39.85
N GLY A 930 -11.23 -5.57 -40.18
CA GLY A 930 -11.69 -4.44 -40.98
C GLY A 930 -12.52 -3.39 -40.22
N LYS A 931 -12.51 -3.40 -38.88
CA LYS A 931 -13.29 -2.48 -38.03
C LYS A 931 -12.46 -1.27 -37.59
N PRO A 932 -13.09 -0.10 -37.34
CA PRO A 932 -12.35 1.09 -36.92
C PRO A 932 -11.83 0.97 -35.48
N ILE A 933 -10.53 1.17 -35.30
CA ILE A 933 -9.90 1.53 -34.03
C ILE A 933 -9.53 3.00 -34.08
N LEU A 934 -9.87 3.73 -33.01
CA LEU A 934 -9.58 5.16 -32.86
C LEU A 934 -8.28 5.34 -32.06
N VAL A 935 -7.23 5.82 -32.71
CA VAL A 935 -5.96 6.16 -32.04
C VAL A 935 -5.96 7.64 -31.69
N VAL A 936 -5.72 7.96 -30.41
CA VAL A 936 -5.71 9.32 -29.87
C VAL A 936 -4.47 9.55 -29.00
N ILE A 937 -3.98 10.78 -28.98
CA ILE A 937 -2.91 11.27 -28.10
C ILE A 937 -3.15 12.76 -27.85
N ALA A 938 -2.84 13.25 -26.64
CA ALA A 938 -2.86 14.68 -26.33
C ALA A 938 -1.43 15.23 -26.46
N GLY A 939 -1.29 16.40 -27.10
CA GLY A 939 0.02 16.99 -27.35
C GLY A 939 0.67 17.56 -26.09
N GLY A 940 2.00 17.63 -26.10
CA GLY A 940 2.80 18.25 -25.06
C GLY A 940 3.28 17.26 -23.98
N THR A 941 4.49 17.49 -23.50
CA THR A 941 5.02 16.94 -22.23
C THR A 941 4.60 17.77 -21.00
N ASP A 942 3.77 18.79 -21.23
CA ASP A 942 3.72 20.02 -20.44
C ASP A 942 2.34 20.25 -19.79
N ALA A 943 1.46 19.24 -19.83
CA ALA A 943 0.04 19.34 -19.49
C ALA A 943 -0.72 20.46 -20.25
N ARG A 944 -0.28 20.81 -21.48
CA ARG A 944 -0.87 21.88 -22.31
C ARG A 944 -2.25 21.56 -22.88
N TYR A 945 -2.51 20.29 -23.18
CA TYR A 945 -3.74 19.83 -23.82
C TYR A 945 -4.41 18.72 -22.99
N ILE A 946 -5.73 18.63 -23.08
CA ILE A 946 -6.51 17.45 -22.67
C ILE A 946 -7.28 16.91 -23.88
N GLY A 947 -7.18 15.60 -24.15
CA GLY A 947 -7.91 14.96 -25.24
C GLY A 947 -9.37 14.74 -24.88
N ARG A 948 -10.30 15.07 -25.78
CA ARG A 948 -11.74 14.79 -25.64
C ARG A 948 -12.24 13.98 -26.84
N LEU A 949 -12.60 12.72 -26.61
CA LEU A 949 -13.23 11.84 -27.61
C LEU A 949 -14.65 11.45 -27.17
N ASN A 950 -15.66 11.94 -27.87
CA ASN A 950 -17.06 11.54 -27.67
C ASN A 950 -17.36 10.30 -28.53
N MET A 951 -18.02 9.28 -27.98
CA MET A 951 -18.32 8.03 -28.68
C MET A 951 -19.76 7.56 -28.46
N GLU A 952 -20.32 6.94 -29.49
CA GLU A 952 -21.57 6.19 -29.48
C GLU A 952 -21.30 4.75 -29.90
N PHE A 953 -21.48 3.82 -28.98
CA PHE A 953 -21.30 2.39 -29.19
C PHE A 953 -22.64 1.68 -29.38
N ALA A 954 -22.71 0.70 -30.27
CA ALA A 954 -23.86 -0.20 -30.38
C ALA A 954 -23.90 -1.22 -29.22
N ALA A 955 -24.98 -2.00 -29.19
CA ALA A 955 -25.18 -3.08 -28.22
C ALA A 955 -24.05 -4.13 -28.23
N ASP A 956 -23.56 -4.50 -29.43
CA ASP A 956 -22.46 -5.46 -29.65
C ASP A 956 -21.06 -4.91 -29.32
N GLY A 957 -20.96 -3.61 -29.02
CA GLY A 957 -19.70 -2.92 -28.72
C GLY A 957 -18.96 -2.38 -29.95
N SER A 958 -19.55 -2.43 -31.15
CA SER A 958 -19.05 -1.68 -32.31
C SER A 958 -19.25 -0.16 -32.15
N LEU A 959 -18.40 0.63 -32.80
CA LEU A 959 -18.52 2.09 -32.84
C LEU A 959 -19.51 2.52 -33.94
N LEU A 960 -20.56 3.26 -33.56
CA LEU A 960 -21.56 3.82 -34.47
C LEU A 960 -21.22 5.26 -34.90
N LYS A 961 -20.71 6.05 -33.96
CA LYS A 961 -20.29 7.43 -34.20
C LYS A 961 -19.17 7.82 -33.23
N TRP A 962 -18.26 8.66 -33.68
CA TRP A 962 -17.27 9.36 -32.86
C TRP A 962 -17.08 10.79 -33.37
N ASP A 963 -16.73 11.69 -32.45
CA ASP A 963 -16.20 13.03 -32.73
C ASP A 963 -15.36 13.50 -31.54
N GLY A 964 -14.49 14.49 -31.74
CA GLY A 964 -13.58 14.95 -30.68
C GLY A 964 -12.45 15.83 -31.18
N ASP A 965 -11.66 16.36 -30.26
CA ASP A 965 -10.42 17.08 -30.51
C ASP A 965 -9.54 17.11 -29.25
N THR A 966 -8.33 17.64 -29.35
CA THR A 966 -7.56 18.09 -28.18
C THR A 966 -7.95 19.51 -27.79
N ILE A 967 -8.15 19.76 -26.50
CA ILE A 967 -8.48 21.07 -25.95
C ILE A 967 -7.19 21.69 -25.39
N LEU A 968 -6.71 22.75 -26.04
CA LEU A 968 -5.63 23.59 -25.52
C LEU A 968 -6.11 24.28 -24.23
N LEU A 969 -5.32 24.20 -23.17
CA LEU A 969 -5.59 24.83 -21.88
C LEU A 969 -5.02 26.26 -21.86
N ASP A 970 -5.56 27.14 -22.70
CA ASP A 970 -5.08 28.52 -22.81
C ASP A 970 -5.64 29.48 -21.74
N GLN A 971 -5.26 30.76 -21.84
CA GLN A 971 -5.65 31.79 -20.88
C GLN A 971 -7.17 32.08 -20.84
N SER A 972 -7.96 31.67 -21.85
CA SER A 972 -9.41 31.87 -21.89
C SER A 972 -10.19 30.92 -20.97
N ILE A 973 -9.58 29.77 -20.61
CA ILE A 973 -10.15 28.82 -19.66
C ILE A 973 -9.75 29.27 -18.24
N PRO A 974 -10.69 29.73 -17.39
CA PRO A 974 -10.36 30.14 -16.03
C PRO A 974 -9.85 28.96 -15.22
N ALA A 975 -8.95 29.21 -14.27
CA ALA A 975 -8.49 28.20 -13.32
C ALA A 975 -9.61 27.83 -12.34
N ASP A 976 -9.73 26.54 -12.03
CA ASP A 976 -10.54 26.04 -10.92
C ASP A 976 -9.86 26.42 -9.61
N LYS A 977 -10.57 27.15 -8.73
CA LYS A 977 -9.97 27.79 -7.56
C LYS A 977 -9.50 26.83 -6.49
N ASP A 978 -10.17 25.68 -6.35
CA ASP A 978 -9.83 24.72 -5.30
C ASP A 978 -8.58 23.93 -5.72
N ILE A 979 -8.47 23.59 -7.00
CA ILE A 979 -7.28 22.98 -7.59
C ILE A 979 -6.12 23.98 -7.70
N GLU A 980 -6.37 25.23 -8.06
CA GLU A 980 -5.38 26.32 -8.04
C GLU A 980 -4.82 26.54 -6.62
N SER A 981 -5.68 26.57 -5.60
CA SER A 981 -5.24 26.70 -4.21
C SER A 981 -4.44 25.49 -3.71
N LEU A 982 -4.81 24.27 -4.11
CA LEU A 982 -4.06 23.05 -3.81
C LEU A 982 -2.66 23.08 -4.46
N ILE A 983 -2.58 23.44 -5.73
CA ILE A 983 -1.31 23.50 -6.48
C ILE A 983 -0.42 24.62 -5.93
N ASN A 984 -0.97 25.80 -5.62
CA ASN A 984 -0.22 26.91 -5.04
C ASN A 984 0.37 26.57 -3.67
N GLY A 985 -0.37 25.87 -2.79
CA GLY A 985 0.15 25.41 -1.50
C GLY A 985 1.30 24.40 -1.60
N MET A 986 1.34 23.60 -2.67
CA MET A 986 2.50 22.77 -3.01
C MET A 986 3.63 23.60 -3.66
N ASN A 987 3.28 24.60 -4.47
CA ASN A 987 4.25 25.48 -5.12
C ASN A 987 5.03 26.33 -4.12
N GLU A 988 4.45 26.72 -2.98
CA GLU A 988 5.18 27.39 -1.89
C GLU A 988 6.39 26.57 -1.40
N GLN A 989 6.25 25.25 -1.27
CA GLN A 989 7.36 24.37 -0.87
C GLN A 989 8.39 24.19 -2.00
N VAL A 990 7.92 24.10 -3.25
CA VAL A 990 8.78 24.08 -4.43
C VAL A 990 9.61 25.36 -4.54
N GLU A 991 9.03 26.52 -4.28
CA GLU A 991 9.72 27.81 -4.32
C GLU A 991 10.65 28.03 -3.12
N LEU A 992 10.33 27.49 -1.93
CA LEU A 992 11.26 27.47 -0.81
C LEU A 992 12.53 26.65 -1.16
N GLU A 993 12.39 25.46 -1.74
CA GLU A 993 13.54 24.67 -2.19
C GLU A 993 14.24 25.28 -3.41
N ARG A 994 13.50 25.85 -4.38
CA ARG A 994 14.09 26.51 -5.55
C ARG A 994 15.02 27.65 -5.12
N ASN A 995 14.53 28.52 -4.24
CA ASN A 995 15.22 29.75 -3.82
C ASN A 995 16.19 29.54 -2.64
N ARG A 996 16.38 28.30 -2.16
CA ARG A 996 17.34 27.97 -1.09
C ARG A 996 18.77 28.22 -1.56
N ILE A 997 19.42 29.23 -0.98
CA ILE A 997 20.83 29.59 -1.28
C ILE A 997 21.75 28.48 -0.78
N ILE A 998 22.62 27.98 -1.65
CA ILE A 998 23.69 27.05 -1.29
C ILE A 998 24.87 27.85 -0.72
N ARG A 999 25.36 27.40 0.44
CA ARG A 999 26.45 28.02 1.20
C ARG A 999 27.64 27.07 1.30
N ASP A 1000 28.85 27.61 1.29
CA ASP A 1000 30.07 26.82 1.45
C ASP A 1000 30.19 26.22 2.87
N ASN A 1001 31.23 25.39 3.07
CA ASN A 1001 31.50 24.79 4.38
C ASN A 1001 31.87 25.83 5.48
N ASN A 1002 32.06 27.11 5.13
CA ASN A 1002 32.28 28.23 6.05
C ASN A 1002 30.99 29.08 6.25
N ASN A 1003 29.85 28.63 5.71
CA ASN A 1003 28.55 29.30 5.71
C ASN A 1003 28.48 30.61 4.86
N ALA A 1004 29.47 30.86 4.00
CA ALA A 1004 29.47 31.95 3.03
C ALA A 1004 28.55 31.62 1.84
N GLU A 1005 27.97 32.64 1.20
CA GLU A 1005 27.14 32.44 0.01
C GLU A 1005 28.01 32.15 -1.21
N ILE A 1006 27.72 31.05 -1.93
CA ILE A 1006 28.44 30.72 -3.15
C ILE A 1006 27.84 31.54 -4.30
N THR A 1007 28.70 32.17 -5.10
CA THR A 1007 28.31 32.93 -6.28
C THR A 1007 29.00 32.43 -7.53
N VAL A 1008 28.23 32.36 -8.62
CA VAL A 1008 28.69 32.11 -9.98
C VAL A 1008 28.99 33.49 -10.62
N GLU A 1009 30.26 33.75 -10.95
CA GLU A 1009 30.72 35.08 -11.39
C GLU A 1009 30.24 35.47 -12.80
N SER A 1010 30.03 34.47 -13.67
CA SER A 1010 29.55 34.62 -15.05
C SER A 1010 28.73 33.41 -15.45
N GLU A 1011 27.75 33.58 -16.33
CA GLU A 1011 26.91 32.48 -16.82
C GLU A 1011 27.75 31.33 -17.42
N ILE A 1012 27.36 30.09 -17.11
CA ILE A 1012 27.99 28.86 -17.60
C ILE A 1012 26.90 28.07 -18.36
N PRO A 1013 26.69 28.36 -19.66
CA PRO A 1013 25.60 27.77 -20.42
C PRO A 1013 25.84 26.29 -20.77
N LEU A 1014 24.75 25.56 -21.03
CA LEU A 1014 24.81 24.16 -21.48
C LEU A 1014 25.01 24.11 -23.00
N VAL A 1015 26.27 24.08 -23.44
CA VAL A 1015 26.67 24.08 -24.86
C VAL A 1015 27.40 22.78 -25.22
N ASP A 1016 27.10 22.22 -26.39
CA ASP A 1016 27.77 21.10 -27.09
C ASP A 1016 28.04 19.79 -26.32
N CYS A 1017 27.51 19.61 -25.11
CA CYS A 1017 27.71 18.43 -24.26
C CYS A 1017 27.43 17.06 -24.90
N ARG A 1018 26.69 17.00 -26.03
CA ARG A 1018 26.28 15.75 -26.71
C ARG A 1018 27.22 15.31 -27.84
N THR A 1019 28.24 16.13 -28.11
CA THR A 1019 29.21 15.93 -29.21
C THR A 1019 30.62 16.38 -28.85
N ASN A 1020 30.80 17.23 -27.82
CA ASN A 1020 32.10 17.75 -27.40
C ASN A 1020 32.22 17.74 -25.87
N GLU A 1021 33.42 18.03 -25.36
CA GLU A 1021 33.62 18.40 -23.95
C GLU A 1021 32.78 19.62 -23.58
N CYS A 1022 32.13 19.61 -22.41
CA CYS A 1022 31.42 20.79 -21.93
C CYS A 1022 31.67 21.08 -20.45
N VAL A 1023 31.67 22.38 -20.11
CA VAL A 1023 32.09 22.90 -18.80
C VAL A 1023 31.25 22.34 -17.64
N ILE A 1024 29.92 22.21 -17.81
CA ILE A 1024 29.03 21.60 -16.81
C ILE A 1024 29.29 20.08 -16.70
N GLY A 1025 29.59 19.42 -17.83
CA GLY A 1025 29.92 18.00 -17.88
C GLY A 1025 31.18 17.67 -17.07
N ASN A 1026 32.24 18.44 -17.26
CA ASN A 1026 33.48 18.36 -16.47
C ASN A 1026 33.18 18.49 -14.97
N LEU A 1027 32.46 19.54 -14.57
CA LEU A 1027 32.13 19.84 -13.18
C LEU A 1027 31.32 18.71 -12.50
N VAL A 1028 30.32 18.15 -13.19
CA VAL A 1028 29.53 17.02 -12.67
C VAL A 1028 30.40 15.77 -12.53
N ALA A 1029 31.22 15.45 -13.54
CA ALA A 1029 32.13 14.31 -13.47
C ALA A 1029 33.20 14.47 -12.37
N ASP A 1030 33.68 15.69 -12.12
CA ASP A 1030 34.61 15.99 -11.03
C ASP A 1030 33.98 15.77 -9.65
N ALA A 1031 32.74 16.26 -9.45
CA ALA A 1031 31.99 16.04 -8.22
C ALA A 1031 31.75 14.54 -7.95
N MET A 1032 31.40 13.78 -9.00
CA MET A 1032 31.22 12.33 -8.93
C MET A 1032 32.51 11.60 -8.56
N ARG A 1033 33.64 11.96 -9.19
CA ARG A 1033 34.97 11.37 -8.94
C ARG A 1033 35.48 11.66 -7.54
N ASP A 1034 35.36 12.92 -7.10
CA ASP A 1034 35.77 13.37 -5.76
C ASP A 1034 34.96 12.67 -4.67
N ARG A 1035 33.63 12.59 -4.83
CA ARG A 1035 32.76 11.99 -3.81
C ARG A 1035 32.82 10.47 -3.75
N ALA A 1036 33.12 9.79 -4.86
CA ALA A 1036 33.33 8.33 -4.91
C ALA A 1036 34.78 7.90 -4.60
N GLY A 1037 35.75 8.84 -4.59
CA GLY A 1037 37.16 8.53 -4.38
C GLY A 1037 37.74 7.64 -5.50
N THR A 1038 37.32 7.84 -6.75
CA THR A 1038 37.73 7.01 -7.89
C THR A 1038 38.82 7.67 -8.74
N GLN A 1039 39.54 6.85 -9.52
CA GLN A 1039 40.48 7.39 -10.50
C GLN A 1039 39.74 8.07 -11.65
N ILE A 1040 38.61 7.48 -12.09
CA ILE A 1040 37.84 7.88 -13.27
C ILE A 1040 36.39 8.16 -12.85
N ALA A 1041 35.74 9.14 -13.49
CA ALA A 1041 34.29 9.25 -13.49
C ALA A 1041 33.72 9.56 -14.89
N LEU A 1042 32.49 9.12 -15.13
CA LEU A 1042 31.77 9.30 -16.40
C LEU A 1042 30.29 9.62 -16.17
N MET A 1043 29.81 10.65 -16.86
CA MET A 1043 28.43 11.15 -16.83
C MET A 1043 27.89 11.27 -18.26
N ASN A 1044 26.69 10.76 -18.54
CA ASN A 1044 26.08 10.90 -19.86
C ASN A 1044 25.43 12.28 -20.02
N ALA A 1045 25.63 12.89 -21.19
CA ALA A 1045 25.08 14.19 -21.57
C ALA A 1045 23.54 14.25 -21.57
N GLY A 1046 22.87 13.11 -21.56
CA GLY A 1046 21.42 12.98 -21.38
C GLY A 1046 20.95 13.29 -19.96
N GLY A 1047 21.81 13.07 -18.96
CA GLY A 1047 21.52 13.33 -17.55
C GLY A 1047 21.81 14.76 -17.09
N VAL A 1048 22.58 15.54 -17.86
CA VAL A 1048 22.89 16.96 -17.59
C VAL A 1048 21.94 17.84 -18.42
N ARG A 1049 21.16 18.71 -17.77
CA ARG A 1049 19.95 19.32 -18.37
C ARG A 1049 19.87 20.84 -18.37
N ALA A 1050 20.73 21.53 -17.61
CA ALA A 1050 20.82 23.00 -17.58
C ALA A 1050 22.27 23.46 -17.36
N GLY A 1051 22.48 24.78 -17.38
CA GLY A 1051 23.72 25.44 -16.98
C GLY A 1051 23.55 26.26 -15.69
N PHE A 1052 24.56 27.08 -15.35
CA PHE A 1052 24.45 28.05 -14.25
C PHE A 1052 24.21 29.46 -14.78
N GLY A 1053 23.17 30.14 -14.27
CA GLY A 1053 23.07 31.59 -14.38
C GLY A 1053 24.11 32.29 -13.50
N ALA A 1054 24.47 33.53 -13.85
CA ALA A 1054 25.31 34.37 -12.99
C ALA A 1054 24.53 34.83 -11.74
N GLY A 1055 25.21 34.94 -10.59
CA GLY A 1055 24.62 35.38 -9.33
C GLY A 1055 24.77 34.34 -8.20
N LYS A 1056 23.77 34.25 -7.30
CA LYS A 1056 23.81 33.32 -6.17
C LYS A 1056 23.59 31.89 -6.63
N LEU A 1057 24.32 30.94 -6.07
CA LEU A 1057 24.09 29.52 -6.28
C LEU A 1057 22.81 29.09 -5.54
N LEU A 1058 21.78 28.72 -6.28
CA LEU A 1058 20.50 28.27 -5.73
C LEU A 1058 20.33 26.76 -5.88
N ARG A 1059 19.63 26.14 -4.92
CA ARG A 1059 19.29 24.72 -4.93
C ARG A 1059 18.41 24.34 -6.11
N GLY A 1060 17.49 25.22 -6.53
CA GLY A 1060 16.72 25.05 -7.76
C GLY A 1060 17.60 24.82 -8.99
N THR A 1061 18.66 25.61 -9.17
CA THR A 1061 19.59 25.49 -10.31
C THR A 1061 20.30 24.14 -10.33
N ILE A 1062 20.70 23.61 -9.17
CA ILE A 1062 21.29 22.25 -9.09
C ILE A 1062 20.30 21.17 -9.54
N LEU A 1063 19.04 21.29 -9.11
CA LEU A 1063 17.97 20.37 -9.49
C LEU A 1063 17.54 20.53 -10.96
N GLU A 1064 17.77 21.68 -11.58
CA GLU A 1064 17.57 21.90 -13.02
C GLU A 1064 18.71 21.34 -13.86
N ILE A 1065 19.95 21.35 -13.35
CA ILE A 1065 21.11 20.71 -13.99
C ILE A 1065 21.00 19.18 -13.91
N LEU A 1066 20.56 18.66 -12.75
CA LEU A 1066 20.43 17.22 -12.46
C LEU A 1066 19.00 16.89 -11.97
N PRO A 1067 17.99 16.89 -12.87
CA PRO A 1067 16.57 16.71 -12.51
C PRO A 1067 16.15 15.25 -12.28
N PHE A 1068 17.03 14.30 -12.55
CA PHE A 1068 16.79 12.87 -12.33
C PHE A 1068 17.28 12.46 -10.94
N SER A 1069 16.50 11.66 -10.22
CA SER A 1069 16.86 11.06 -8.92
C SER A 1069 17.95 9.96 -9.03
N ASN A 1070 18.89 10.12 -9.96
CA ASN A 1070 20.00 9.20 -10.17
C ASN A 1070 20.94 9.23 -8.96
N ARG A 1071 21.53 8.09 -8.65
CA ARG A 1071 22.47 7.86 -7.56
C ARG A 1071 23.90 7.68 -8.10
N LEU A 1072 24.88 7.83 -7.22
CA LEU A 1072 26.30 7.68 -7.55
C LEU A 1072 26.74 6.22 -7.38
N SER A 1073 26.99 5.51 -8.47
CA SER A 1073 27.57 4.16 -8.46
C SER A 1073 29.08 4.20 -8.52
N ARG A 1074 29.72 3.24 -7.86
CA ARG A 1074 31.16 2.95 -7.94
C ARG A 1074 31.35 1.47 -8.28
N PHE A 1075 32.29 1.14 -9.16
CA PHE A 1075 32.60 -0.25 -9.52
C PHE A 1075 33.98 -0.40 -10.17
N GLN A 1076 34.39 -1.64 -10.43
CA GLN A 1076 35.58 -2.00 -11.19
C GLN A 1076 35.25 -2.56 -12.59
N ILE A 1077 35.97 -2.09 -13.62
CA ILE A 1077 35.99 -2.68 -14.97
C ILE A 1077 37.41 -2.70 -15.57
N SER A 1078 37.64 -3.53 -16.59
CA SER A 1078 38.90 -3.51 -17.36
C SER A 1078 38.99 -2.31 -18.31
N GLY A 1079 40.20 -1.95 -18.73
CA GLY A 1079 40.41 -0.93 -19.76
C GLY A 1079 39.72 -1.27 -21.09
N GLU A 1080 39.64 -2.54 -21.48
CA GLU A 1080 38.89 -2.99 -22.67
C GLU A 1080 37.38 -2.71 -22.55
N ALA A 1081 36.82 -2.88 -21.35
CA ALA A 1081 35.42 -2.55 -21.07
C ALA A 1081 35.18 -1.03 -21.03
N LEU A 1082 36.15 -0.24 -20.57
CA LEU A 1082 36.11 1.22 -20.65
C LEU A 1082 36.19 1.72 -22.10
N TRP A 1083 37.05 1.13 -22.93
CA TRP A 1083 37.09 1.43 -24.37
C TRP A 1083 35.74 1.14 -25.02
N SER A 1084 35.19 -0.05 -24.76
CA SER A 1084 33.87 -0.47 -25.28
C SER A 1084 32.74 0.47 -24.84
N ALA A 1085 32.80 0.99 -23.61
CA ALA A 1085 31.84 1.96 -23.10
C ALA A 1085 31.93 3.32 -23.80
N LEU A 1086 33.15 3.83 -24.04
CA LEU A 1086 33.35 5.09 -24.76
C LEU A 1086 33.00 4.98 -26.25
N GLU A 1087 33.26 3.83 -26.90
CA GLU A 1087 32.77 3.52 -28.25
C GLU A 1087 31.23 3.58 -28.33
N ASN A 1088 30.50 3.02 -27.36
CA ASN A 1088 29.05 3.25 -27.28
C ASN A 1088 28.73 4.73 -27.11
N GLY A 1089 29.45 5.43 -26.23
CA GLY A 1089 29.28 6.86 -25.99
C GLY A 1089 29.34 7.72 -27.25
N VAL A 1090 30.28 7.46 -28.16
CA VAL A 1090 30.43 8.21 -29.43
C VAL A 1090 29.69 7.57 -30.62
N SER A 1091 29.03 6.42 -30.44
CA SER A 1091 28.46 5.62 -31.54
C SER A 1091 27.40 6.33 -32.37
N ARG A 1092 26.69 7.32 -31.79
CA ARG A 1092 25.63 8.10 -32.45
C ARG A 1092 25.96 9.57 -32.70
N VAL A 1093 27.22 10.00 -32.53
CA VAL A 1093 27.66 11.32 -33.02
C VAL A 1093 27.47 11.38 -34.54
N GLY A 1094 26.86 12.45 -35.04
CA GLY A 1094 26.51 12.62 -36.46
C GLY A 1094 25.07 12.23 -36.83
N ALA A 1095 24.33 11.56 -35.95
CA ALA A 1095 22.87 11.45 -36.03
C ALA A 1095 22.23 12.53 -35.15
N ASP A 1096 21.33 13.33 -35.71
CA ASP A 1096 20.43 14.28 -35.02
C ASP A 1096 21.07 15.08 -33.87
N SER A 1097 22.13 15.84 -34.18
CA SER A 1097 22.90 16.69 -33.24
C SER A 1097 23.57 15.98 -32.04
N GLY A 1098 23.58 14.64 -32.01
CA GLY A 1098 24.15 13.84 -30.93
C GLY A 1098 23.14 13.43 -29.86
N THR A 1099 23.39 12.28 -29.22
CA THR A 1099 22.40 11.63 -28.34
C THR A 1099 22.81 11.65 -26.87
N GLY A 1100 21.87 11.33 -25.98
CA GLY A 1100 22.07 11.38 -24.52
C GLY A 1100 23.30 10.60 -24.01
N ARG A 1101 23.65 9.49 -24.67
CA ARG A 1101 24.76 8.59 -24.28
C ARG A 1101 26.16 9.20 -24.27
N PHE A 1102 26.37 10.40 -24.84
CA PHE A 1102 27.71 10.97 -25.00
C PHE A 1102 28.41 11.18 -23.64
N PRO A 1103 29.67 10.75 -23.46
CA PRO A 1103 30.33 10.71 -22.16
C PRO A 1103 31.07 12.02 -21.83
N GLN A 1104 30.59 12.74 -20.81
CA GLN A 1104 31.36 13.74 -20.08
C GLN A 1104 32.16 13.05 -18.96
N ILE A 1105 33.37 13.53 -18.66
CA ILE A 1105 34.40 12.70 -18.00
C ILE A 1105 35.29 13.47 -17.01
N SER A 1106 35.88 12.72 -16.07
CA SER A 1106 36.98 13.18 -15.22
C SER A 1106 37.99 12.06 -14.97
N GLY A 1107 39.28 12.41 -14.82
CA GLY A 1107 40.36 11.45 -14.56
C GLY A 1107 40.85 10.65 -15.77
N ILE A 1108 40.29 10.91 -16.95
CA ILE A 1108 40.76 10.44 -18.25
C ILE A 1108 40.71 11.61 -19.25
N ARG A 1109 41.35 11.41 -20.41
CA ARG A 1109 41.07 12.15 -21.64
C ARG A 1109 40.94 11.17 -22.81
N PHE A 1110 40.17 11.50 -23.84
CA PHE A 1110 40.11 10.67 -25.06
C PHE A 1110 40.00 11.50 -26.34
N THR A 1111 40.54 10.95 -27.41
CA THR A 1111 40.39 11.45 -28.78
C THR A 1111 39.48 10.49 -29.54
N TYR A 1112 38.54 11.01 -30.33
CA TYR A 1112 37.70 10.20 -31.21
C TYR A 1112 37.48 10.87 -32.57
N ASP A 1113 37.15 10.06 -33.57
CA ASP A 1113 36.88 10.49 -34.94
C ASP A 1113 35.45 10.08 -35.35
N PRO A 1114 34.54 11.04 -35.62
CA PRO A 1114 33.15 10.75 -35.99
C PRO A 1114 33.00 10.23 -37.43
N THR A 1115 34.01 10.36 -38.28
CA THR A 1115 33.97 9.87 -39.67
C THR A 1115 34.15 8.36 -39.78
N LYS A 1116 34.69 7.72 -38.73
CA LYS A 1116 34.87 6.27 -38.63
C LYS A 1116 33.56 5.55 -38.28
N GLU A 1117 33.46 4.27 -38.62
CA GLU A 1117 32.29 3.43 -38.29
C GLU A 1117 32.10 3.30 -36.78
N ALA A 1118 30.84 3.27 -36.33
CA ALA A 1118 30.50 3.19 -34.92
C ALA A 1118 31.00 1.87 -34.29
N GLY A 1119 31.78 1.95 -33.21
CA GLY A 1119 32.53 0.82 -32.65
C GLY A 1119 34.01 0.78 -33.08
N SER A 1120 34.48 1.75 -33.87
CA SER A 1120 35.90 2.00 -34.14
C SER A 1120 36.20 3.51 -34.27
N ARG A 1121 35.53 4.32 -33.44
CA ARG A 1121 35.64 5.78 -33.43
C ARG A 1121 36.64 6.31 -32.42
N ILE A 1122 36.89 5.61 -31.32
CA ILE A 1122 37.90 6.01 -30.33
C ILE A 1122 39.28 5.83 -30.94
N VAL A 1123 40.13 6.86 -30.83
CA VAL A 1123 41.48 6.90 -31.39
C VAL A 1123 42.51 6.66 -30.29
N SER A 1124 42.33 7.31 -29.13
CA SER A 1124 43.16 7.12 -27.94
C SER A 1124 42.38 7.43 -26.68
N ILE A 1125 42.77 6.79 -25.58
CA ILE A 1125 42.34 7.12 -24.22
C ILE A 1125 43.61 7.17 -23.37
N ASP A 1126 43.83 8.26 -22.64
CA ASP A 1126 44.85 8.34 -21.60
C ASP A 1126 44.19 8.50 -20.24
N VAL A 1127 44.75 7.87 -19.21
CA VAL A 1127 44.29 7.91 -17.83
C VAL A 1127 45.21 8.80 -17.00
N LEU A 1128 44.62 9.60 -16.11
CA LEU A 1128 45.34 10.45 -15.17
C LEU A 1128 46.01 9.59 -14.08
N GLY A 1129 47.31 9.78 -13.88
CA GLY A 1129 48.10 9.08 -12.88
C GLY A 1129 47.75 9.45 -11.45
N ALA A 1130 48.24 8.65 -10.49
CA ALA A 1130 48.05 8.88 -9.06
C ALA A 1130 48.77 10.13 -8.52
N ASP A 1131 49.61 10.77 -9.35
CA ASP A 1131 50.21 12.09 -9.08
C ASP A 1131 49.25 13.27 -9.35
N GLY A 1132 48.12 13.02 -10.01
CA GLY A 1132 47.15 14.04 -10.42
C GLY A 1132 47.67 14.98 -11.53
N MET A 1133 48.77 14.65 -12.20
CA MET A 1133 49.47 15.54 -13.14
C MET A 1133 49.86 14.87 -14.46
N SER A 1134 50.25 13.59 -14.46
CA SER A 1134 50.68 12.87 -15.66
C SER A 1134 49.55 12.05 -16.28
N TYR A 1135 49.48 12.03 -17.61
CA TYR A 1135 48.55 11.19 -18.37
C TYR A 1135 49.33 10.05 -19.04
N THR A 1136 48.86 8.82 -18.87
CA THR A 1136 49.44 7.61 -19.48
C THR A 1136 48.41 6.87 -20.34
N PRO A 1137 48.77 6.29 -21.49
CA PRO A 1137 47.84 5.51 -22.32
C PRO A 1137 47.12 4.42 -21.54
N LEU A 1138 45.84 4.22 -21.85
CA LEU A 1138 44.99 3.21 -21.23
C LEU A 1138 45.54 1.79 -21.48
N ASP A 1139 45.98 1.12 -20.41
CA ASP A 1139 46.20 -0.33 -20.44
C ASP A 1139 44.83 -1.02 -20.47
N ARG A 1140 44.54 -1.71 -21.59
CA ARG A 1140 43.30 -2.45 -21.83
C ARG A 1140 43.13 -3.67 -20.91
N ALA A 1141 44.23 -4.25 -20.42
CA ALA A 1141 44.24 -5.40 -19.52
C ALA A 1141 44.14 -5.02 -18.03
N ALA A 1142 44.57 -3.81 -17.67
CA ALA A 1142 44.43 -3.28 -16.31
C ALA A 1142 42.97 -3.07 -15.91
N THR A 1143 42.72 -3.02 -14.60
CA THR A 1143 41.41 -2.78 -13.99
C THR A 1143 41.37 -1.42 -13.33
N TYR A 1144 40.28 -0.68 -13.53
CA TYR A 1144 40.09 0.69 -13.05
C TYR A 1144 38.84 0.80 -12.20
N THR A 1145 38.91 1.51 -11.08
CA THR A 1145 37.74 1.89 -10.30
C THR A 1145 37.11 3.15 -10.90
N ILE A 1146 35.85 3.06 -11.29
CA ILE A 1146 35.11 4.10 -12.00
C ILE A 1146 33.87 4.51 -11.19
N ALA A 1147 33.56 5.80 -11.19
CA ALA A 1147 32.30 6.34 -10.72
C ALA A 1147 31.39 6.72 -11.90
N THR A 1148 30.10 6.44 -11.80
CA THR A 1148 29.12 6.85 -12.81
C THR A 1148 27.73 6.95 -12.16
N ASN A 1149 26.70 7.27 -12.94
CA ASN A 1149 25.33 7.25 -12.44
C ASN A 1149 24.72 5.84 -12.54
N ASP A 1150 23.80 5.54 -11.64
CA ASP A 1150 23.18 4.21 -11.49
C ASP A 1150 22.34 3.76 -12.71
N PHE A 1151 21.84 4.70 -13.51
CA PHE A 1151 21.24 4.45 -14.82
C PHE A 1151 22.27 3.87 -15.81
N LEU A 1152 23.41 4.55 -16.01
CA LEU A 1152 24.50 4.06 -16.86
C LEU A 1152 25.11 2.76 -16.33
N ARG A 1153 25.30 2.68 -15.01
CA ARG A 1153 25.79 1.47 -14.34
C ARG A 1153 24.93 0.26 -14.70
N ARG A 1154 23.60 0.42 -14.72
CA ARG A 1154 22.64 -0.64 -15.07
C ARG A 1154 22.54 -0.94 -16.58
N GLY A 1155 23.30 -0.26 -17.44
CA GLY A 1155 23.27 -0.45 -18.90
C GLY A 1155 22.35 0.52 -19.65
N GLY A 1156 21.86 1.56 -18.97
CA GLY A 1156 21.18 2.69 -19.58
C GLY A 1156 22.04 3.33 -20.68
N ASP A 1157 21.38 3.96 -21.67
CA ASP A 1157 22.01 4.55 -22.87
C ASP A 1157 22.89 3.57 -23.71
N GLY A 1158 22.83 2.26 -23.42
CA GLY A 1158 23.59 1.20 -24.11
C GLY A 1158 24.94 0.85 -23.46
N TYR A 1159 25.19 1.27 -22.22
CA TYR A 1159 26.42 0.99 -21.48
C TYR A 1159 26.48 -0.45 -20.92
N ASP A 1160 26.21 -1.45 -21.77
CA ASP A 1160 26.13 -2.88 -21.44
C ASP A 1160 27.45 -3.47 -20.87
N ALA A 1161 28.56 -2.74 -20.99
CA ALA A 1161 29.83 -3.03 -20.33
C ALA A 1161 29.78 -2.77 -18.81
N PHE A 1162 29.13 -1.69 -18.37
CA PHE A 1162 28.99 -1.33 -16.96
C PHE A 1162 27.99 -2.23 -16.24
N ALA A 1163 26.95 -2.70 -16.95
CA ALA A 1163 25.99 -3.66 -16.43
C ALA A 1163 26.67 -4.94 -15.89
N LYS A 1164 27.83 -5.31 -16.48
CA LYS A 1164 28.66 -6.49 -16.18
C LYS A 1164 29.85 -6.21 -15.24
N ALA A 1165 29.93 -5.01 -14.66
CA ALA A 1165 31.03 -4.60 -13.78
C ALA A 1165 31.11 -5.44 -12.49
N GLN A 1166 32.29 -5.45 -11.86
CA GLN A 1166 32.56 -6.13 -10.59
C GLN A 1166 32.70 -5.13 -9.44
N GLU A 1167 32.61 -5.61 -8.20
CA GLU A 1167 32.68 -4.77 -6.98
C GLU A 1167 31.77 -3.54 -7.03
N VAL A 1168 30.49 -3.76 -7.38
CA VAL A 1168 29.49 -2.70 -7.46
C VAL A 1168 29.09 -2.22 -6.06
N GLU A 1169 29.32 -0.93 -5.81
CA GLU A 1169 28.91 -0.18 -4.62
C GLU A 1169 27.98 0.96 -5.08
N GLU A 1170 26.71 0.89 -4.72
CA GLU A 1170 25.77 2.01 -4.89
C GLU A 1170 25.91 2.93 -3.68
N LEU A 1171 26.42 4.15 -3.88
CA LEU A 1171 26.58 5.11 -2.79
C LEU A 1171 25.24 5.77 -2.48
N ASP A 1172 24.90 5.88 -1.20
CA ASP A 1172 23.60 6.41 -0.74
C ASP A 1172 23.55 7.95 -0.78
N LEU A 1173 23.75 8.52 -1.98
CA LEU A 1173 23.58 9.93 -2.31
C LEU A 1173 23.04 10.09 -3.73
N PHE A 1174 22.20 11.11 -3.94
CA PHE A 1174 21.79 11.52 -5.28
C PHE A 1174 22.85 12.41 -5.96
N LEU A 1175 22.93 12.38 -7.29
CA LEU A 1175 23.93 13.19 -8.02
C LEU A 1175 23.81 14.69 -7.75
N ASP A 1176 22.60 15.19 -7.50
CA ASP A 1176 22.37 16.60 -7.16
C ASP A 1176 22.93 16.95 -5.77
N GLU A 1177 22.98 16.00 -4.83
CA GLU A 1177 23.60 16.15 -3.52
C GLU A 1177 25.13 16.04 -3.63
N VAL A 1178 25.62 15.14 -4.49
CA VAL A 1178 27.04 15.00 -4.83
C VAL A 1178 27.58 16.31 -5.41
N LEU A 1179 26.89 16.89 -6.40
CA LEU A 1179 27.24 18.19 -6.98
C LEU A 1179 27.12 19.31 -5.93
N THR A 1180 26.08 19.30 -5.09
CA THR A 1180 25.93 20.27 -3.99
C THR A 1180 27.14 20.20 -3.05
N GLN A 1181 27.46 19.03 -2.48
CA GLN A 1181 28.57 18.83 -1.55
C GLN A 1181 29.93 19.23 -2.16
N TYR A 1182 30.16 18.93 -3.44
CA TYR A 1182 31.38 19.34 -4.14
C TYR A 1182 31.48 20.86 -4.27
N LEU A 1183 30.38 21.54 -4.64
CA LEU A 1183 30.33 23.00 -4.72
C LEU A 1183 30.54 23.66 -3.34
N GLN A 1184 29.95 23.10 -2.28
CA GLN A 1184 30.16 23.54 -0.90
C GLN A 1184 31.62 23.37 -0.41
N LYS A 1185 32.33 22.37 -0.94
CA LYS A 1185 33.74 22.09 -0.67
C LYS A 1185 34.69 23.04 -1.42
N ILE A 1186 34.42 23.39 -2.68
CA ILE A 1186 35.30 24.27 -3.47
C ILE A 1186 35.02 25.76 -3.25
N GLY A 1187 33.82 26.13 -2.81
CA GLY A 1187 33.41 27.50 -2.44
C GLY A 1187 33.29 28.51 -3.61
N LYS A 1188 34.07 28.36 -4.68
CA LYS A 1188 33.99 29.17 -5.91
C LYS A 1188 33.71 28.30 -7.13
N VAL A 1189 32.70 28.66 -7.91
CA VAL A 1189 32.34 27.98 -9.16
C VAL A 1189 33.10 28.62 -10.33
N ASN A 1190 34.18 27.97 -10.78
CA ASN A 1190 34.92 28.36 -11.98
C ASN A 1190 35.47 27.13 -12.76
N PRO A 1191 34.61 26.17 -13.17
CA PRO A 1191 35.01 25.10 -14.09
C PRO A 1191 35.40 25.67 -15.46
N GLN A 1192 36.22 24.94 -16.20
CA GLN A 1192 36.74 25.32 -17.52
C GLN A 1192 36.71 24.12 -18.48
N LEU A 1193 36.99 24.37 -19.77
CA LEU A 1193 37.40 23.31 -20.70
C LEU A 1193 38.89 23.03 -20.50
N GLU A 1194 39.27 21.76 -20.48
CA GLU A 1194 40.62 21.29 -20.16
C GLU A 1194 41.25 20.44 -21.28
N GLY A 1195 40.49 20.10 -22.33
CA GLY A 1195 40.95 19.18 -23.39
C GLY A 1195 40.84 17.72 -22.97
N ARG A 1196 39.83 17.39 -22.14
CA ARG A 1196 39.44 16.03 -21.78
C ARG A 1196 38.88 15.28 -22.99
N ILE A 1197 38.16 15.94 -23.91
CA ILE A 1197 37.63 15.30 -25.12
C ILE A 1197 38.10 16.04 -26.38
N VAL A 1198 38.73 15.31 -27.31
CA VAL A 1198 39.23 15.86 -28.57
C VAL A 1198 38.54 15.19 -29.75
N VAL A 1199 38.01 15.99 -30.68
CA VAL A 1199 37.44 15.52 -31.95
C VAL A 1199 38.52 15.58 -33.03
N GLU A 1200 38.97 14.43 -33.51
CA GLU A 1200 39.74 14.31 -34.75
C GLU A 1200 38.77 14.35 -35.94
N ASN A 1201 39.13 15.01 -37.05
CA ASN A 1201 38.29 15.12 -38.25
C ASN A 1201 36.83 15.54 -37.96
N PRO A 1202 36.59 16.70 -37.29
CA PRO A 1202 35.23 17.16 -37.02
C PRO A 1202 34.42 17.30 -38.32
N PRO A 1203 33.12 16.96 -38.32
CA PRO A 1203 32.27 17.11 -39.50
C PRO A 1203 32.20 18.58 -39.92
N ALA A 1204 32.08 18.82 -41.22
CA ALA A 1204 31.87 20.18 -41.73
C ALA A 1204 30.55 20.76 -41.17
N PRO A 1205 30.54 22.06 -40.79
CA PRO A 1205 29.38 22.73 -40.21
C PRO A 1205 28.27 23.02 -41.22
#